data_AF-A0A090I8D7-F1
#
_entry.id   AF-A0A090I8D7-F1
#
_cell.length_a   1.000
_cell.length_b   1.000
_cell.length_c   1.000
_cell.angle_alpha   90.00
_cell.angle_beta   90.00
_cell.angle_gamma   90.00
#
_symmetry.space_group_name_H-M   'P 1'
#
loop_
_entity.id
_entity.type
_entity.pdbx_description
1 polymer ?
#
loop_
_entity_poly.entity_id
_entity_poly.type
_entity_poly.pdbx_seq_one_letter_code
_entity_poly.pdbx_strand_id
1 'polypeptide(L)'
;MYRYLIGGSASLLMFISLTSVAVSQVYPSAGTAWVITGQQQASTAPQLQQQFNSATAVSQWEDTHADISIGGHYGQYNTNNITELGYMYSQKLDWKMGQKEQQLRHWIALKQQDYESLFLHFQHDTQFEIPNNTHGAHTPLYGTPEFVAIQQPSTLMQQGRIKRLNMPIQQPLTLKKNQTLYLFSSEKLMGLDIKFNGQQLKSSNITISYATRDITKKTLEYAWQPLITQPLRSTLNSRWQPPQRWPRVSISPQLSSQLSAQLKVKHARFYVLKIEINNPVTGLTLTKLSLPSWYQFTKKSKKYYVTIPGWDPINDSNKDGYIDDSEYLQRLNNNASARLPYQARLIPLGRMWNEKSALCYVNLFSALSRTLLTDYLYQQWQQQGHRGAYNDSLYRVPNSTQFPTSTGGNILELQLPVRQAGKFYWQSLSAFNQHLQQTDPQAWIGANISDLNLFSQPDLQPLIAGFNFFVREDYIHPSLGLSQRHGLLQRWEHFLLSAQGKRSVLMAHMRKGGKVRWQGHSQANWQYDQSTNLAIFYLLNNPQLDFYQQWNNSFYYSSKNTHADNYYQPGIPSNIAYQPTAMLRYNIGQPISALDNYPPVGYFDKGNNMMATSVDTKLIVNNQALAITPSHWFYLYRQANSILPRQQPQPPAAAVIARRYQHGLILYYTDRHGSNKHFSEQAKVTLDLPGYYRRLKADGSLSKRINKITLTGYQGIILIPEPSPS
;
A
#
# COMPACT_ATOMS: atom_id res chain seq x y z
N MET A 1 -34.53 -41.76 -36.46
CA MET A 1 -34.31 -41.27 -37.83
C MET A 1 -35.56 -40.47 -38.22
N TYR A 2 -35.61 -39.28 -38.85
CA TYR A 2 -34.65 -38.27 -39.34
C TYR A 2 -35.51 -37.04 -39.81
N ARG A 3 -35.17 -35.73 -39.77
CA ARG A 3 -34.04 -34.89 -39.29
C ARG A 3 -34.62 -33.61 -38.65
N TYR A 4 -34.03 -33.07 -37.58
CA TYR A 4 -33.37 -31.74 -37.53
C TYR A 4 -33.60 -30.76 -38.70
N LEU A 5 -34.19 -29.60 -38.37
CA LEU A 5 -33.97 -28.30 -39.03
C LEU A 5 -33.87 -27.23 -37.93
N ILE A 6 -32.72 -26.56 -37.83
CA ILE A 6 -32.47 -25.50 -36.84
C ILE A 6 -32.64 -24.16 -37.56
N GLY A 7 -33.62 -23.36 -37.13
CA GLY A 7 -33.73 -21.96 -37.51
C GLY A 7 -32.74 -21.12 -36.69
N GLY A 8 -31.73 -20.56 -37.36
CA GLY A 8 -30.75 -19.70 -36.70
C GLY A 8 -31.28 -18.29 -36.45
N SER A 9 -31.56 -17.97 -35.19
CA SER A 9 -31.80 -16.59 -34.75
C SER A 9 -30.48 -15.96 -34.28
N ALA A 10 -29.85 -15.14 -35.11
CA ALA A 10 -28.64 -14.43 -34.75
C ALA A 10 -28.97 -13.26 -33.79
N SER A 11 -28.88 -13.52 -32.48
CA SER A 11 -28.98 -12.47 -31.46
C SER A 11 -27.77 -11.54 -31.55
N LEU A 12 -27.94 -10.43 -32.26
CA LEU A 12 -26.95 -9.36 -32.38
C LEU A 12 -26.80 -8.65 -31.02
N LEU A 13 -25.90 -9.16 -30.18
CA LEU A 13 -25.48 -8.51 -28.94
C LEU A 13 -24.75 -7.20 -29.26
N MET A 14 -25.51 -6.11 -29.41
CA MET A 14 -24.97 -4.76 -29.35
C MET A 14 -24.33 -4.56 -27.98
N PHE A 15 -23.00 -4.63 -27.94
CA PHE A 15 -22.23 -3.99 -26.89
C PHE A 15 -22.45 -2.48 -27.00
N ILE A 16 -23.44 -1.97 -26.28
CA ILE A 16 -23.51 -0.54 -25.96
C ILE A 16 -22.29 -0.27 -25.09
N SER A 17 -21.26 0.30 -25.71
CA SER A 17 -20.15 0.92 -25.00
C SER A 17 -20.72 2.06 -24.17
N LEU A 18 -20.99 1.78 -22.90
CA LEU A 18 -21.26 2.79 -21.89
C LEU A 18 -20.04 3.71 -21.83
N THR A 19 -20.11 4.82 -22.54
CA THR A 19 -19.11 5.87 -22.52
C THR A 19 -19.02 6.38 -21.09
N SER A 20 -17.91 6.05 -20.42
CA SER A 20 -17.60 6.64 -19.12
C SER A 20 -17.69 8.15 -19.27
N VAL A 21 -18.44 8.80 -18.38
CA VAL A 21 -18.60 10.25 -18.37
C VAL A 21 -17.20 10.86 -18.40
N ALA A 22 -16.86 11.53 -19.50
CA ALA A 22 -15.52 12.03 -19.71
C ALA A 22 -15.30 13.23 -18.80
N VAL A 23 -14.71 12.99 -17.63
CA VAL A 23 -14.09 14.05 -16.84
C VAL A 23 -13.02 14.65 -17.73
N SER A 24 -13.21 15.91 -18.15
CA SER A 24 -12.23 16.62 -18.96
C SER A 24 -10.89 16.60 -18.23
N GLN A 25 -9.81 16.20 -18.92
CA GLN A 25 -8.50 16.22 -18.29
C GLN A 25 -8.14 17.64 -17.87
N VAL A 26 -7.58 17.80 -16.67
CA VAL A 26 -7.13 19.09 -16.11
C VAL A 26 -6.10 19.75 -17.03
N TYR A 27 -5.26 18.92 -17.67
CA TYR A 27 -4.30 19.35 -18.67
C TYR A 27 -4.61 18.70 -20.03
N PRO A 28 -4.54 19.46 -21.14
CA PRO A 28 -5.10 19.06 -22.44
C PRO A 28 -4.44 17.85 -23.13
N SER A 29 -3.31 17.36 -22.62
CA SER A 29 -2.58 16.24 -23.22
C SER A 29 -1.97 15.27 -22.21
N ALA A 30 -2.23 15.49 -20.91
CA ALA A 30 -1.67 14.67 -19.83
C ALA A 30 -2.73 14.49 -18.75
N GLY A 31 -2.99 13.24 -18.37
CA GLY A 31 -3.54 12.99 -17.05
C GLY A 31 -2.47 13.33 -16.00
N THR A 32 -2.91 13.69 -14.80
CA THR A 32 -2.07 14.07 -13.67
C THR A 32 -2.64 13.48 -12.39
N ALA A 33 -1.75 13.06 -11.50
CA ALA A 33 -2.11 12.36 -10.28
C ALA A 33 -1.37 12.90 -9.06
N TRP A 34 -2.04 12.86 -7.93
CA TRP A 34 -1.39 12.94 -6.63
C TRP A 34 -1.42 11.59 -5.91
N VAL A 35 -0.31 11.23 -5.24
CA VAL A 35 -0.20 10.02 -4.40
C VAL A 35 0.21 10.45 -3.00
N ILE A 36 -0.60 10.06 -2.01
CA ILE A 36 -0.43 10.27 -0.57
C ILE A 36 -0.21 11.77 -0.26
N THR A 37 -1.20 12.60 -0.63
CA THR A 37 -1.26 14.02 -0.24
C THR A 37 -1.63 14.20 1.23
N GLY A 38 -1.36 15.39 1.77
CA GLY A 38 -1.74 15.77 3.12
C GLY A 38 -0.65 16.56 3.83
N GLN A 39 -0.99 17.12 4.99
CA GLN A 39 -0.11 18.02 5.74
C GLN A 39 0.22 19.32 4.96
N GLN A 40 -0.75 19.83 4.20
CA GLN A 40 -0.69 21.11 3.50
C GLN A 40 -0.26 22.24 4.46
N GLN A 41 0.54 23.18 3.96
CA GLN A 41 1.06 24.32 4.71
C GLN A 41 0.99 25.58 3.87
N ALA A 42 0.81 26.74 4.50
CA ALA A 42 1.04 28.01 3.83
C ALA A 42 2.49 28.08 3.32
N SER A 43 2.70 28.64 2.12
CA SER A 43 4.05 28.87 1.61
C SER A 43 4.77 29.89 2.49
N THR A 44 6.03 29.63 2.83
CA THR A 44 6.90 30.60 3.49
C THR A 44 7.79 31.36 2.51
N ALA A 45 7.84 30.94 1.24
CA ALA A 45 8.58 31.63 0.18
C ALA A 45 7.92 32.98 -0.17
N PRO A 46 8.60 34.14 -0.03
CA PRO A 46 7.97 35.47 -0.10
C PRO A 46 7.13 35.72 -1.37
N GLN A 47 7.61 35.28 -2.53
CA GLN A 47 6.93 35.48 -3.82
C GLN A 47 5.67 34.63 -4.00
N LEU A 48 5.42 33.65 -3.12
CA LEU A 48 4.26 32.75 -3.16
C LEU A 48 3.33 32.91 -1.95
N GLN A 49 3.72 33.67 -0.92
CA GLN A 49 2.92 33.90 0.29
C GLN A 49 1.54 34.51 -0.02
N GLN A 50 1.40 35.38 -1.01
CA GLN A 50 0.11 35.96 -1.37
C GLN A 50 -0.87 34.93 -1.96
N GLN A 51 -0.38 34.05 -2.85
CA GLN A 51 -1.19 33.04 -3.51
C GLN A 51 -1.48 31.84 -2.61
N PHE A 52 -0.51 31.42 -1.80
CA PHE A 52 -0.56 30.22 -0.96
C PHE A 52 -0.43 30.58 0.52
N ASN A 53 -1.25 31.53 0.97
CA ASN A 53 -1.26 32.09 2.32
C ASN A 53 -1.73 31.11 3.43
N SER A 54 -2.25 29.94 3.06
CA SER A 54 -2.91 29.01 3.96
C SER A 54 -2.81 27.57 3.44
N ALA A 55 -2.97 26.59 4.35
CA ALA A 55 -3.11 25.18 3.97
C ALA A 55 -4.31 24.95 3.04
N THR A 56 -5.40 25.71 3.23
CA THR A 56 -6.60 25.70 2.38
C THR A 56 -6.29 26.12 0.95
N ALA A 57 -5.55 27.22 0.74
CA ALA A 57 -5.18 27.69 -0.59
C ALA A 57 -4.32 26.66 -1.35
N VAL A 58 -3.47 25.90 -0.64
CA VAL A 58 -2.71 24.79 -1.23
C VAL A 58 -3.62 23.62 -1.60
N SER A 59 -4.55 23.21 -0.72
CA SER A 59 -5.50 22.14 -1.03
C SER A 59 -6.36 22.49 -2.25
N GLN A 60 -6.92 23.70 -2.31
CA GLN A 60 -7.74 24.16 -3.44
C GLN A 60 -6.97 24.20 -4.76
N TRP A 61 -5.66 24.46 -4.70
CA TRP A 61 -4.78 24.35 -5.86
C TRP A 61 -4.58 22.88 -6.27
N GLU A 62 -4.31 21.98 -5.32
CA GLU A 62 -4.19 20.54 -5.58
C GLU A 62 -5.46 19.96 -6.23
N ASP A 63 -6.64 20.38 -5.77
CA ASP A 63 -7.96 19.95 -6.25
C ASP A 63 -8.27 20.37 -7.70
N THR A 64 -7.51 21.34 -8.25
CA THR A 64 -7.67 21.85 -9.62
C THR A 64 -6.44 21.61 -10.51
N HIS A 65 -5.42 20.92 -10.00
CA HIS A 65 -4.16 20.65 -10.69
C HIS A 65 -3.84 19.14 -10.80
N ALA A 66 -4.80 18.26 -10.51
CA ALA A 66 -4.75 16.84 -10.87
C ALA A 66 -6.13 16.26 -11.19
N ASP A 67 -6.16 15.21 -12.01
CA ASP A 67 -7.37 14.49 -12.41
C ASP A 67 -7.77 13.43 -11.37
N ILE A 68 -6.77 12.84 -10.70
CA ILE A 68 -6.95 11.80 -9.69
C ILE A 68 -6.08 12.06 -8.45
N SER A 69 -6.52 11.55 -7.30
CA SER A 69 -5.70 11.49 -6.09
C SER A 69 -5.88 10.18 -5.33
N ILE A 70 -4.80 9.73 -4.69
CA ILE A 70 -4.62 8.32 -4.34
C ILE A 70 -4.06 8.20 -2.92
N GLY A 71 -4.85 7.69 -1.99
CA GLY A 71 -4.44 7.46 -0.61
C GLY A 71 -4.03 8.72 0.17
N GLY A 72 -4.37 9.90 -0.34
CA GLY A 72 -4.17 11.17 0.34
C GLY A 72 -5.26 11.50 1.36
N HIS A 73 -5.06 12.56 2.12
CA HIS A 73 -6.06 13.09 3.05
C HIS A 73 -6.45 14.52 2.67
N TYR A 74 -7.52 14.66 1.89
CA TYR A 74 -8.24 15.93 1.71
C TYR A 74 -9.05 16.22 2.95
N GLY A 75 -8.42 16.90 3.89
CA GLY A 75 -9.12 17.41 5.06
C GLY A 75 -10.09 18.51 4.65
N GLN A 76 -11.40 18.25 4.81
CA GLN A 76 -12.48 19.23 4.96
C GLN A 76 -13.08 19.89 3.70
N TYR A 77 -12.71 19.51 2.48
CA TYR A 77 -13.29 20.10 1.26
C TYR A 77 -14.01 19.05 0.41
N ASN A 78 -15.16 19.42 -0.15
CA ASN A 78 -16.01 18.52 -0.94
C ASN A 78 -15.49 18.52 -2.39
N THR A 79 -14.55 17.61 -2.67
CA THR A 79 -13.71 17.53 -3.87
C THR A 79 -14.47 17.01 -5.10
N ASN A 80 -15.44 17.78 -5.58
CA ASN A 80 -16.28 17.40 -6.74
C ASN A 80 -15.50 17.28 -8.08
N ASN A 81 -14.24 17.72 -8.15
CA ASN A 81 -13.48 17.90 -9.39
C ASN A 81 -12.39 16.84 -9.64
N ILE A 82 -12.02 16.04 -8.63
CA ILE A 82 -10.92 15.08 -8.70
C ILE A 82 -11.42 13.66 -8.39
N THR A 83 -10.92 12.65 -9.11
CA THR A 83 -11.26 11.26 -8.81
C THR A 83 -10.42 10.75 -7.65
N GLU A 84 -11.04 10.62 -6.47
CA GLU A 84 -10.36 10.07 -5.29
C GLU A 84 -10.36 8.54 -5.25
N LEU A 85 -9.19 7.96 -5.01
CA LEU A 85 -8.99 6.54 -4.72
C LEU A 85 -8.49 6.36 -3.29
N GLY A 86 -9.17 5.51 -2.53
CA GLY A 86 -8.77 5.15 -1.18
C GLY A 86 -7.48 4.32 -1.12
N TYR A 87 -7.08 4.01 0.11
CA TYR A 87 -5.92 3.17 0.41
C TYR A 87 -6.39 1.81 0.93
N MET A 88 -5.87 0.69 0.43
CA MET A 88 -6.23 -0.64 0.94
C MET A 88 -5.07 -1.63 1.10
N TYR A 89 -5.26 -2.59 1.99
CA TYR A 89 -4.46 -3.81 2.12
C TYR A 89 -5.42 -5.01 2.17
N SER A 90 -5.71 -5.60 1.02
CA SER A 90 -6.61 -6.76 0.86
C SER A 90 -6.06 -8.04 1.50
N GLN A 91 -4.73 -8.13 1.61
CA GLN A 91 -3.96 -9.24 2.16
C GLN A 91 -3.83 -9.20 3.71
N LYS A 92 -4.40 -8.17 4.37
CA LYS A 92 -4.23 -7.90 5.80
C LYS A 92 -5.56 -7.70 6.54
N LEU A 93 -5.72 -8.40 7.68
CA LEU A 93 -6.47 -7.89 8.84
C LEU A 93 -5.47 -7.56 9.96
N ASP A 94 -5.84 -6.71 10.91
CA ASP A 94 -5.05 -6.47 12.13
C ASP A 94 -5.56 -7.30 13.31
N TRP A 95 -4.65 -7.86 14.12
CA TRP A 95 -5.01 -8.46 15.43
C TRP A 95 -5.71 -7.44 16.33
N LYS A 96 -5.15 -6.22 16.35
CA LYS A 96 -5.73 -5.06 17.02
C LYS A 96 -6.87 -4.52 16.15
N MET A 97 -8.11 -4.75 16.57
CA MET A 97 -9.26 -4.58 15.68
C MET A 97 -9.59 -3.11 15.41
N GLY A 98 -9.57 -2.72 14.13
CA GLY A 98 -10.08 -1.44 13.66
C GLY A 98 -11.57 -1.49 13.32
N GLN A 99 -12.04 -0.50 12.57
CA GLN A 99 -13.42 -0.46 12.04
C GLN A 99 -13.73 -1.68 11.17
N LYS A 100 -12.80 -2.05 10.29
CA LYS A 100 -12.90 -3.20 9.39
C LYS A 100 -13.09 -4.50 10.16
N GLU A 101 -12.18 -4.79 11.07
CA GLU A 101 -12.19 -6.04 11.84
C GLU A 101 -13.44 -6.16 12.72
N GLN A 102 -13.86 -5.10 13.42
CA GLN A 102 -15.10 -5.14 14.22
C GLN A 102 -16.35 -5.33 13.34
N GLN A 103 -16.42 -4.68 12.18
CA GLN A 103 -17.56 -4.80 11.26
C GLN A 103 -17.65 -6.19 10.62
N LEU A 104 -16.52 -6.72 10.15
CA LEU A 104 -16.41 -8.10 9.64
C LEU A 104 -16.76 -9.12 10.73
N ARG A 105 -16.29 -8.91 11.97
CA ARG A 105 -16.60 -9.77 13.12
C ARG A 105 -18.07 -9.74 13.52
N HIS A 106 -18.75 -8.62 13.29
CA HIS A 106 -20.20 -8.54 13.46
C HIS A 106 -20.94 -9.30 12.35
N TRP A 107 -20.60 -9.08 11.08
CA TRP A 107 -21.26 -9.72 9.94
C TRP A 107 -21.08 -11.24 9.88
N ILE A 108 -19.90 -11.75 10.21
CA ILE A 108 -19.66 -13.19 10.22
C ILE A 108 -20.42 -13.89 11.35
N ALA A 109 -20.57 -13.23 12.51
CA ALA A 109 -21.39 -13.70 13.61
C ALA A 109 -22.89 -13.72 13.27
N LEU A 110 -23.39 -12.74 12.49
CA LEU A 110 -24.76 -12.77 11.96
C LEU A 110 -24.99 -13.96 11.00
N LYS A 111 -23.94 -14.44 10.33
CA LYS A 111 -23.95 -15.64 9.48
C LYS A 111 -23.68 -16.93 10.26
N GLN A 112 -23.56 -16.87 11.60
CA GLN A 112 -23.24 -18.00 12.48
C GLN A 112 -21.94 -18.73 12.09
N GLN A 113 -20.93 -17.99 11.64
CA GLN A 113 -19.62 -18.50 11.27
C GLN A 113 -18.54 -17.98 12.22
N ASP A 114 -17.49 -18.77 12.42
CA ASP A 114 -16.36 -18.34 13.25
C ASP A 114 -15.55 -17.22 12.59
N TYR A 115 -15.16 -16.23 13.40
CA TYR A 115 -14.30 -15.13 12.98
C TYR A 115 -12.91 -15.60 12.58
N GLU A 116 -12.41 -16.68 13.17
CA GLU A 116 -11.09 -17.20 12.79
C GLU A 116 -11.07 -17.69 11.33
N SER A 117 -12.20 -18.06 10.73
CA SER A 117 -12.26 -18.42 9.29
C SER A 117 -11.85 -17.29 8.32
N LEU A 118 -11.77 -16.04 8.79
CA LEU A 118 -11.23 -14.90 8.02
C LEU A 118 -9.69 -14.88 7.95
N PHE A 119 -9.00 -15.71 8.72
CA PHE A 119 -7.53 -15.73 8.83
C PHE A 119 -6.95 -17.05 8.32
N LEU A 120 -5.67 -17.01 7.94
CA LEU A 120 -4.87 -18.22 7.74
C LEU A 120 -4.19 -18.62 9.05
N HIS A 121 -4.02 -19.92 9.30
CA HIS A 121 -3.36 -20.47 10.49
C HIS A 121 -2.25 -21.45 10.13
N PHE A 122 -1.22 -21.53 10.99
CA PHE A 122 -0.30 -22.65 10.96
C PHE A 122 -0.96 -23.88 11.59
N GLN A 123 -0.93 -25.01 10.89
CA GLN A 123 -1.40 -26.28 11.44
C GLN A 123 -0.44 -26.83 12.50
N HIS A 124 0.86 -26.65 12.31
CA HIS A 124 1.91 -27.14 13.19
C HIS A 124 2.77 -26.00 13.74
N ASP A 125 3.40 -26.23 14.89
CA ASP A 125 4.40 -25.36 15.49
C ASP A 125 5.49 -25.03 14.48
N THR A 126 5.58 -23.76 14.14
CA THR A 126 6.33 -23.27 12.98
C THR A 126 7.43 -22.33 13.44
N GLN A 127 8.68 -22.68 13.16
CA GLN A 127 9.84 -21.85 13.50
C GLN A 127 10.38 -21.13 12.26
N PHE A 128 10.76 -19.86 12.40
CA PHE A 128 11.49 -19.11 11.37
C PHE A 128 12.39 -18.00 11.93
N GLU A 129 13.32 -17.53 11.10
CA GLU A 129 14.22 -16.41 11.43
C GLU A 129 13.52 -15.05 11.23
N ILE A 130 13.53 -14.24 12.28
CA ILE A 130 12.99 -12.87 12.29
C ILE A 130 14.16 -11.87 12.10
N PRO A 131 14.13 -11.00 11.07
CA PRO A 131 15.25 -10.11 10.76
C PRO A 131 15.27 -8.86 11.64
N ASN A 132 14.12 -8.48 12.22
CA ASN A 132 13.99 -7.43 13.20
C ASN A 132 13.05 -7.89 14.32
N ASN A 133 13.47 -7.82 15.59
CA ASN A 133 12.64 -8.21 16.73
C ASN A 133 11.78 -7.07 17.30
N THR A 134 11.81 -5.86 16.72
CA THR A 134 10.98 -4.72 17.17
C THR A 134 9.68 -4.57 16.39
N HIS A 135 9.54 -5.15 15.20
CA HIS A 135 8.31 -5.01 14.41
C HIS A 135 7.15 -5.80 15.06
N GLY A 136 6.10 -5.07 15.44
CA GLY A 136 4.98 -5.56 16.27
C GLY A 136 5.19 -5.43 17.78
N ALA A 137 6.32 -4.91 18.29
CA ALA A 137 6.60 -4.83 19.73
C ALA A 137 5.55 -4.06 20.55
N HIS A 138 4.91 -3.05 19.96
CA HIS A 138 3.86 -2.24 20.58
C HIS A 138 2.46 -2.80 20.33
N THR A 139 2.36 -4.12 20.13
CA THR A 139 1.09 -4.84 19.90
C THR A 139 0.97 -6.08 20.79
N PRO A 140 -0.25 -6.65 20.91
CA PRO A 140 -0.49 -7.90 21.64
C PRO A 140 0.36 -9.09 21.19
N LEU A 141 0.88 -9.06 19.96
CA LEU A 141 1.80 -10.07 19.41
C LEU A 141 3.14 -10.16 20.18
N TYR A 142 3.53 -9.12 20.90
CA TYR A 142 4.68 -9.10 21.81
C TYR A 142 4.24 -8.91 23.28
N GLY A 143 2.99 -9.25 23.58
CA GLY A 143 2.41 -9.12 24.91
C GLY A 143 2.03 -7.70 25.32
N THR A 144 2.15 -6.68 24.45
CA THR A 144 1.67 -5.33 24.78
C THR A 144 0.13 -5.30 24.73
N PRO A 145 -0.60 -5.06 25.83
CA PRO A 145 -2.06 -5.08 25.82
C PRO A 145 -2.65 -4.05 24.85
N GLU A 146 -3.73 -4.43 24.16
CA GLU A 146 -4.31 -3.65 23.07
C GLU A 146 -4.78 -2.25 23.49
N PHE A 147 -5.44 -2.21 24.66
CA PHE A 147 -5.93 -1.01 25.32
C PHE A 147 -6.03 -1.25 26.84
N VAL A 148 -5.52 -0.31 27.63
CA VAL A 148 -5.64 -0.29 29.10
C VAL A 148 -6.10 1.10 29.53
N ALA A 149 -6.99 1.16 30.53
CA ALA A 149 -7.42 2.39 31.15
C ALA A 149 -7.46 2.26 32.68
N ILE A 150 -7.38 3.41 33.35
CA ILE A 150 -7.53 3.55 34.80
C ILE A 150 -8.75 4.41 35.10
N GLN A 151 -9.59 3.98 36.04
CA GLN A 151 -10.67 4.82 36.56
C GLN A 151 -10.14 5.61 37.76
N GLN A 152 -10.38 6.92 37.78
CA GLN A 152 -10.16 7.72 38.99
C GLN A 152 -11.24 7.40 40.04
N PRO A 153 -10.98 7.56 41.35
CA PRO A 153 -12.02 7.41 42.35
C PRO A 153 -13.21 8.34 42.06
N SER A 154 -14.43 7.81 42.11
CA SER A 154 -15.64 8.62 42.00
C SER A 154 -15.86 9.41 43.29
N THR A 155 -16.34 10.64 43.18
CA THR A 155 -16.81 11.45 44.32
C THR A 155 -18.34 11.48 44.35
N LEU A 156 -18.93 11.96 45.44
CA LEU A 156 -20.39 12.15 45.54
C LEU A 156 -20.99 13.04 44.45
N MET A 157 -20.18 13.92 43.83
CA MET A 157 -20.63 14.88 42.82
C MET A 157 -20.10 14.61 41.40
N GLN A 158 -19.14 13.70 41.22
CA GLN A 158 -18.56 13.38 39.90
C GLN A 158 -18.22 11.90 39.78
N GLN A 159 -18.74 11.25 38.73
CA GLN A 159 -18.25 9.94 38.32
C GLN A 159 -16.76 10.03 37.96
N GLY A 160 -15.97 9.09 38.47
CA GLY A 160 -14.53 9.08 38.30
C GLY A 160 -14.11 9.04 36.83
N ARG A 161 -13.39 10.07 36.37
CA ARG A 161 -12.87 10.14 35.00
C ARG A 161 -11.98 8.93 34.70
N ILE A 162 -12.14 8.36 33.51
CA ILE A 162 -11.33 7.23 33.05
C ILE A 162 -10.25 7.75 32.10
N LYS A 163 -9.01 7.32 32.32
CA LYS A 163 -7.84 7.74 31.54
C LYS A 163 -7.18 6.53 30.89
N ARG A 164 -6.99 6.59 29.56
CA ARG A 164 -6.19 5.62 28.81
C ARG A 164 -4.72 5.65 29.27
N LEU A 165 -4.10 4.49 29.40
CA LEU A 165 -2.66 4.35 29.58
C LEU A 165 -1.96 4.17 28.22
N ASN A 166 -0.74 4.72 28.11
CA ASN A 166 0.16 4.40 27.02
C ASN A 166 0.81 3.04 27.31
N MET A 167 0.76 2.14 26.33
CA MET A 167 1.29 0.78 26.42
C MET A 167 2.36 0.58 25.31
N PRO A 168 3.50 -0.08 25.60
CA PRO A 168 3.93 -0.58 26.90
C PRO A 168 4.17 0.56 27.91
N ILE A 169 4.16 0.23 29.21
CA ILE A 169 4.39 1.21 30.28
C ILE A 169 5.83 1.71 30.19
N GLN A 170 6.01 2.99 29.83
CA GLN A 170 7.32 3.64 29.71
C GLN A 170 7.79 4.31 31.01
N GLN A 171 6.86 4.68 31.89
CA GLN A 171 7.13 5.37 33.15
C GLN A 171 6.31 4.70 34.27
N PRO A 172 6.89 4.45 35.46
CA PRO A 172 6.17 3.85 36.59
C PRO A 172 4.89 4.62 36.93
N LEU A 173 3.76 3.91 36.99
CA LEU A 173 2.47 4.50 37.35
C LEU A 173 2.22 4.33 38.85
N THR A 174 2.32 5.41 39.63
CA THR A 174 1.90 5.40 41.05
C THR A 174 0.40 5.14 41.16
N LEU A 175 0.04 4.08 41.86
CA LEU A 175 -1.34 3.64 42.02
C LEU A 175 -1.97 4.30 43.25
N LYS A 176 -3.21 4.77 43.09
CA LYS A 176 -3.99 5.33 44.20
C LYS A 176 -4.76 4.23 44.94
N LYS A 177 -5.11 4.49 46.21
CA LYS A 177 -6.03 3.63 46.96
C LYS A 177 -7.35 3.47 46.19
N ASN A 178 -7.85 2.22 46.10
CA ASN A 178 -9.05 1.84 45.37
C ASN A 178 -9.02 2.20 43.86
N GLN A 179 -7.84 2.23 43.24
CA GLN A 179 -7.71 2.46 41.80
C GLN A 179 -7.82 1.15 41.01
N THR A 180 -8.87 1.07 40.19
CA THR A 180 -9.13 -0.04 39.28
C THR A 180 -8.47 0.18 37.92
N LEU A 181 -7.83 -0.87 37.38
CA LEU A 181 -7.41 -0.91 35.98
C LEU A 181 -8.37 -1.76 35.16
N TYR A 182 -8.64 -1.33 33.94
CA TYR A 182 -9.45 -2.05 32.97
C TYR A 182 -8.63 -2.35 31.73
N LEU A 183 -8.56 -3.61 31.34
CA LEU A 183 -7.84 -4.08 30.16
C LEU A 183 -8.87 -4.61 29.15
N PHE A 184 -8.76 -4.14 27.92
CA PHE A 184 -9.65 -4.48 26.82
C PHE A 184 -8.84 -5.22 25.76
N SER A 185 -9.36 -6.35 25.30
CA SER A 185 -8.71 -7.24 24.35
C SER A 185 -9.71 -7.71 23.30
N SER A 186 -9.28 -7.70 22.04
CA SER A 186 -10.07 -8.27 20.95
C SER A 186 -10.23 -9.80 21.08
N GLU A 187 -9.25 -10.49 21.66
CA GLU A 187 -9.28 -11.96 21.88
C GLU A 187 -9.28 -12.37 23.35
N LYS A 188 -9.69 -13.62 23.64
CA LYS A 188 -9.65 -14.22 24.98
C LYS A 188 -8.21 -14.14 25.52
N LEU A 189 -8.05 -13.98 26.83
CA LEU A 189 -6.73 -13.94 27.47
C LEU A 189 -6.60 -15.11 28.45
N MET A 190 -5.40 -15.68 28.59
CA MET A 190 -5.12 -16.80 29.51
C MET A 190 -4.23 -16.39 30.70
N GLY A 191 -3.94 -15.10 30.85
CA GLY A 191 -3.09 -14.61 31.92
C GLY A 191 -2.65 -13.16 31.75
N LEU A 192 -1.90 -12.68 32.74
CA LEU A 192 -1.20 -11.38 32.74
C LEU A 192 0.14 -11.51 33.48
N ASP A 193 1.16 -10.81 32.99
CA ASP A 193 2.43 -10.62 33.68
C ASP A 193 2.50 -9.18 34.18
N ILE A 194 2.58 -9.03 35.50
CA ILE A 194 2.44 -7.75 36.20
C ILE A 194 3.67 -7.53 37.08
N LYS A 195 4.25 -6.32 37.07
CA LYS A 195 5.35 -5.95 37.97
C LYS A 195 5.06 -4.66 38.72
N PHE A 196 5.46 -4.66 39.99
CA PHE A 196 5.28 -3.55 40.91
C PHE A 196 6.56 -3.24 41.67
N ASN A 197 6.80 -1.96 41.97
CA ASN A 197 7.80 -1.52 42.95
C ASN A 197 7.08 -0.87 44.15
N GLY A 198 7.53 -1.18 45.37
CA GLY A 198 7.01 -0.63 46.62
C GLY A 198 7.56 -1.38 47.84
N GLN A 199 7.62 -0.73 49.00
CA GLN A 199 7.97 -1.39 50.26
C GLN A 199 6.72 -2.02 50.89
N GLN A 200 6.82 -3.30 51.28
CA GLN A 200 5.74 -4.15 51.79
C GLN A 200 4.57 -4.41 50.82
N LEU A 201 4.36 -5.69 50.47
CA LEU A 201 3.21 -6.15 49.66
C LEU A 201 2.38 -7.23 50.39
N LYS A 202 2.78 -7.63 51.60
CA LYS A 202 2.35 -8.87 52.27
C LYS A 202 0.88 -8.88 52.76
N SER A 203 0.21 -7.73 52.76
CA SER A 203 -1.20 -7.56 53.20
C SER A 203 -2.16 -7.17 52.07
N SER A 204 -1.65 -6.99 50.84
CA SER A 204 -2.46 -6.64 49.67
C SER A 204 -2.75 -7.88 48.84
N ASN A 205 -3.94 -7.96 48.26
CA ASN A 205 -4.31 -8.98 47.27
C ASN A 205 -4.60 -8.33 45.93
N ILE A 206 -4.40 -9.06 44.84
CA ILE A 206 -4.89 -8.68 43.52
C ILE A 206 -6.05 -9.60 43.13
N THR A 207 -7.13 -9.01 42.66
CA THR A 207 -8.28 -9.71 42.08
C THR A 207 -8.37 -9.34 40.61
N ILE A 208 -8.44 -10.34 39.74
CA ILE A 208 -8.65 -10.18 38.31
C ILE A 208 -10.01 -10.79 37.99
N SER A 209 -10.90 -9.98 37.44
CA SER A 209 -12.28 -10.32 37.12
C SER A 209 -12.58 -10.05 35.65
N TYR A 210 -13.58 -10.74 35.08
CA TYR A 210 -14.01 -10.56 33.69
C TYR A 210 -15.46 -10.06 33.60
N ALA A 211 -15.76 -9.31 32.55
CA ALA A 211 -17.10 -8.79 32.31
C ALA A 211 -18.02 -9.88 31.72
N THR A 212 -19.21 -10.02 32.29
CA THR A 212 -20.23 -10.99 31.83
C THR A 212 -21.41 -10.34 31.07
N ARG A 213 -21.51 -9.01 31.07
CA ARG A 213 -22.59 -8.24 30.40
C ARG A 213 -22.07 -6.91 29.85
N ASP A 214 -22.84 -6.33 28.93
CA ASP A 214 -22.53 -5.05 28.29
C ASP A 214 -22.41 -3.90 29.30
N ILE A 215 -21.38 -3.07 29.12
CA ILE A 215 -21.02 -1.99 30.05
C ILE A 215 -21.86 -0.75 29.71
N THR A 216 -23.01 -0.65 30.39
CA THR A 216 -24.00 0.40 30.17
C THR A 216 -23.64 1.73 30.85
N LYS A 217 -24.44 2.78 30.59
CA LYS A 217 -24.16 4.18 30.97
C LYS A 217 -24.04 4.46 32.49
N LYS A 218 -24.35 3.51 33.39
CA LYS A 218 -24.49 3.79 34.82
C LYS A 218 -23.18 3.62 35.62
N THR A 219 -22.42 2.55 35.42
CA THR A 219 -21.11 2.32 36.05
C THR A 219 -20.23 1.39 35.19
N LEU A 220 -18.91 1.44 35.40
CA LEU A 220 -18.01 0.32 35.06
C LEU A 220 -18.11 -0.83 36.08
N GLU A 221 -18.78 -0.61 37.20
CA GLU A 221 -18.90 -1.53 38.34
C GLU A 221 -20.20 -2.34 38.25
N TYR A 222 -20.29 -3.25 37.28
CA TYR A 222 -21.45 -4.12 37.09
C TYR A 222 -21.08 -5.43 36.38
N ALA A 223 -21.68 -6.54 36.82
CA ALA A 223 -21.60 -7.86 36.18
C ALA A 223 -20.18 -8.44 35.99
N TRP A 224 -19.29 -8.21 36.98
CA TRP A 224 -17.97 -8.84 37.07
C TRP A 224 -18.04 -10.22 37.72
N GLN A 225 -17.27 -11.17 37.20
CA GLN A 225 -16.99 -12.45 37.87
C GLN A 225 -15.47 -12.63 38.05
N PRO A 226 -14.99 -13.16 39.18
CA PRO A 226 -13.56 -13.38 39.41
C PRO A 226 -13.02 -14.49 38.52
N LEU A 227 -11.84 -14.26 37.92
CA LEU A 227 -11.01 -15.32 37.32
C LEU A 227 -10.01 -15.86 38.34
N ILE A 228 -9.39 -14.95 39.10
CA ILE A 228 -8.38 -15.29 40.11
C ILE A 228 -8.29 -14.20 41.18
N THR A 229 -8.09 -14.60 42.43
CA THR A 229 -7.63 -13.72 43.52
C THR A 229 -6.38 -14.35 44.13
N GLN A 230 -5.33 -13.55 44.31
CA GLN A 230 -4.03 -14.04 44.82
C GLN A 230 -3.28 -12.95 45.60
N PRO A 231 -2.33 -13.31 46.48
CA PRO A 231 -1.48 -12.35 47.19
C PRO A 231 -0.65 -11.48 46.24
N LEU A 232 -0.50 -10.20 46.55
CA LEU A 232 0.29 -9.26 45.76
C LEU A 232 1.80 -9.57 45.90
N ARG A 233 2.52 -9.56 44.78
CA ARG A 233 3.98 -9.75 44.71
C ARG A 233 4.60 -8.75 43.74
N SER A 234 5.90 -8.48 43.88
CA SER A 234 6.63 -7.54 43.02
C SER A 234 6.70 -7.98 41.56
N THR A 235 6.62 -9.29 41.31
CA THR A 235 6.34 -9.88 40.00
C THR A 235 5.26 -10.94 40.16
N LEU A 236 4.22 -10.87 39.32
CA LEU A 236 3.11 -11.80 39.26
C LEU A 236 2.93 -12.30 37.84
N ASN A 237 2.90 -13.62 37.67
CA ASN A 237 2.58 -14.30 36.42
C ASN A 237 1.22 -14.97 36.60
N SER A 238 0.14 -14.19 36.54
CA SER A 238 -1.24 -14.66 36.72
C SER A 238 -1.63 -15.52 35.52
N ARG A 239 -2.20 -16.70 35.75
CA ARG A 239 -2.69 -17.62 34.69
C ARG A 239 -4.07 -18.15 35.08
N TRP A 240 -4.90 -18.42 34.09
CA TRP A 240 -6.24 -19.00 34.28
C TRP A 240 -6.68 -19.73 33.00
N GLN A 241 -7.56 -20.71 33.15
CA GLN A 241 -8.32 -21.27 32.03
C GLN A 241 -9.45 -20.28 31.66
N PRO A 242 -9.76 -20.04 30.38
CA PRO A 242 -10.91 -19.23 30.00
C PRO A 242 -12.22 -19.83 30.54
N PRO A 243 -13.14 -19.04 31.11
CA PRO A 243 -14.43 -19.57 31.56
C PRO A 243 -15.29 -19.97 30.35
N GLN A 244 -16.05 -21.06 30.47
CA GLN A 244 -16.94 -21.60 29.43
C GLN A 244 -17.82 -20.53 28.76
N ARG A 245 -18.27 -19.53 29.53
CA ARG A 245 -19.02 -18.37 29.03
C ARG A 245 -18.27 -17.06 29.31
N TRP A 246 -17.31 -16.74 28.45
CA TRP A 246 -16.75 -15.39 28.36
C TRP A 246 -17.37 -14.63 27.18
N PRO A 247 -18.37 -13.76 27.39
CA PRO A 247 -18.88 -12.92 26.31
C PRO A 247 -17.92 -11.77 26.01
N ARG A 248 -17.75 -11.44 24.73
CA ARG A 248 -17.28 -10.09 24.36
C ARG A 248 -18.41 -9.10 24.63
N VAL A 249 -18.12 -8.05 25.39
CA VAL A 249 -19.10 -7.06 25.85
C VAL A 249 -19.00 -5.76 25.05
N SER A 250 -20.14 -5.11 24.79
CA SER A 250 -20.14 -3.74 24.25
C SER A 250 -19.88 -2.71 25.34
N ILE A 251 -19.43 -1.53 24.90
CA ILE A 251 -19.12 -0.38 25.75
C ILE A 251 -20.05 0.76 25.36
N SER A 252 -20.69 1.42 26.33
CA SER A 252 -21.58 2.55 26.02
C SER A 252 -20.85 3.67 25.26
N PRO A 253 -21.49 4.34 24.28
CA PRO A 253 -20.86 5.41 23.49
C PRO A 253 -20.29 6.55 24.34
N GLN A 254 -20.92 6.84 25.48
CA GLN A 254 -20.46 7.81 26.48
C GLN A 254 -19.11 7.41 27.08
N LEU A 255 -18.91 6.14 27.40
CA LEU A 255 -17.65 5.64 27.94
C LEU A 255 -16.57 5.58 26.86
N SER A 256 -16.91 5.04 25.68
CA SER A 256 -16.02 5.02 24.51
C SER A 256 -15.51 6.42 24.14
N SER A 257 -16.34 7.46 24.25
CA SER A 257 -15.93 8.83 23.95
C SER A 257 -14.88 9.40 24.90
N GLN A 258 -14.86 8.96 26.17
CA GLN A 258 -13.83 9.32 27.15
C GLN A 258 -12.53 8.51 26.95
N LEU A 259 -12.65 7.27 26.46
CA LEU A 259 -11.54 6.32 26.34
C LEU A 259 -10.66 6.56 25.11
N SER A 260 -11.25 6.69 23.91
CA SER A 260 -10.63 7.24 22.69
C SER A 260 -11.58 7.20 21.50
N ALA A 261 -11.32 8.01 20.45
CA ALA A 261 -12.02 7.90 19.17
C ALA A 261 -11.95 6.47 18.56
N GLN A 262 -10.88 5.72 18.81
CA GLN A 262 -10.71 4.33 18.37
C GLN A 262 -11.70 3.34 19.01
N LEU A 263 -12.41 3.72 20.07
CA LEU A 263 -13.44 2.91 20.72
C LEU A 263 -14.88 3.33 20.37
N LYS A 264 -15.04 4.36 19.51
CA LYS A 264 -16.33 4.73 18.90
C LYS A 264 -16.70 3.86 17.69
N VAL A 265 -15.99 2.75 17.47
CA VAL A 265 -16.21 1.83 16.35
C VAL A 265 -17.59 1.18 16.48
N LYS A 266 -18.37 1.22 15.40
CA LYS A 266 -19.69 0.60 15.31
C LYS A 266 -19.58 -0.90 15.61
N HIS A 267 -20.48 -1.44 16.41
CA HIS A 267 -20.50 -2.85 16.84
C HIS A 267 -19.26 -3.34 17.63
N ALA A 268 -18.39 -2.45 18.13
CA ALA A 268 -17.21 -2.87 18.88
C ALA A 268 -17.55 -3.66 20.15
N ARG A 269 -16.97 -4.86 20.28
CA ARG A 269 -17.13 -5.74 21.45
C ARG A 269 -15.81 -6.39 21.82
N PHE A 270 -15.43 -6.28 23.10
CA PHE A 270 -14.13 -6.71 23.63
C PHE A 270 -14.30 -7.73 24.76
N TYR A 271 -13.29 -8.57 24.97
CA TYR A 271 -13.07 -9.22 26.25
C TYR A 271 -12.49 -8.18 27.20
N VAL A 272 -13.16 -7.94 28.33
CA VAL A 272 -12.76 -6.91 29.30
C VAL A 272 -12.41 -7.56 30.63
N LEU A 273 -11.24 -7.21 31.14
CA LEU A 273 -10.77 -7.55 32.48
C LEU A 273 -10.80 -6.32 33.38
N LYS A 274 -11.23 -6.52 34.62
CA LYS A 274 -11.07 -5.60 35.75
C LYS A 274 -9.95 -6.13 36.63
N ILE A 275 -9.01 -5.25 36.98
CA ILE A 275 -7.85 -5.56 37.82
C ILE A 275 -7.91 -4.66 39.05
N GLU A 276 -8.13 -5.28 40.20
CA GLU A 276 -8.30 -4.61 41.49
C GLU A 276 -7.14 -4.95 42.41
N ILE A 277 -6.53 -3.93 42.99
CA ILE A 277 -5.50 -4.11 44.02
C ILE A 277 -6.14 -3.72 45.34
N ASN A 278 -6.42 -4.73 46.15
CA ASN A 278 -7.10 -4.60 47.43
C ASN A 278 -6.08 -4.20 48.49
N ASN A 279 -6.36 -3.11 49.21
CA ASN A 279 -5.49 -2.52 50.23
C ASN A 279 -4.06 -2.22 49.74
N PRO A 280 -3.86 -1.39 48.69
CA PRO A 280 -2.53 -1.06 48.18
C PRO A 280 -1.76 -0.21 49.19
N VAL A 281 -0.48 -0.52 49.39
CA VAL A 281 0.42 0.27 50.23
C VAL A 281 0.79 1.59 49.54
N THR A 282 0.95 2.65 50.33
CA THR A 282 1.35 3.98 49.85
C THR A 282 2.64 3.91 49.03
N GLY A 283 2.64 4.53 47.84
CA GLY A 283 3.80 4.53 46.95
C GLY A 283 3.95 3.29 46.06
N LEU A 284 2.99 2.36 46.05
CA LEU A 284 2.96 1.26 45.08
C LEU A 284 2.95 1.80 43.65
N THR A 285 3.91 1.39 42.84
CA THR A 285 4.01 1.78 41.42
C THR A 285 3.90 0.55 40.51
N LEU A 286 3.04 0.63 39.49
CA LEU A 286 2.96 -0.35 38.42
C LEU A 286 4.06 -0.06 37.39
N THR A 287 5.00 -0.98 37.22
CA THR A 287 6.13 -0.84 36.28
C THR A 287 5.97 -1.70 35.02
N LYS A 288 5.17 -2.77 35.08
CA LYS A 288 4.84 -3.60 33.90
C LYS A 288 3.43 -4.16 34.01
N LEU A 289 2.70 -4.13 32.89
CA LEU A 289 1.49 -4.92 32.64
C LEU A 289 1.56 -5.43 31.20
N SER A 290 1.72 -6.74 31.02
CA SER A 290 1.75 -7.38 29.70
C SER A 290 0.89 -8.66 29.66
N LEU A 291 0.48 -9.05 28.47
CA LEU A 291 -0.03 -10.39 28.21
C LEU A 291 1.14 -11.39 28.20
N PRO A 292 0.93 -12.65 28.58
CA PRO A 292 1.90 -13.72 28.38
C PRO A 292 2.18 -13.92 26.89
N SER A 293 3.45 -14.13 26.52
CA SER A 293 3.79 -14.52 25.16
C SER A 293 3.35 -15.96 24.90
N TRP A 294 2.54 -16.17 23.85
CA TRP A 294 2.28 -17.50 23.29
C TRP A 294 3.31 -17.88 22.20
N TYR A 295 4.23 -16.97 21.86
CA TYR A 295 5.36 -17.24 20.98
C TYR A 295 6.63 -17.54 21.78
N GLN A 296 7.44 -18.48 21.28
CA GLN A 296 8.75 -18.78 21.85
C GLN A 296 9.84 -18.05 21.04
N PHE A 297 10.53 -17.10 21.66
CA PHE A 297 11.64 -16.39 21.04
C PHE A 297 12.98 -16.99 21.48
N THR A 298 13.87 -17.27 20.52
CA THR A 298 15.23 -17.75 20.81
C THR A 298 16.27 -16.95 20.03
N LYS A 299 17.51 -16.92 20.54
CA LYS A 299 18.64 -16.24 19.90
C LYS A 299 19.77 -17.25 19.68
N LYS A 300 20.23 -17.40 18.44
CA LYS A 300 21.34 -18.29 18.06
C LYS A 300 22.29 -17.52 17.14
N SER A 301 23.59 -17.49 17.45
CA SER A 301 24.63 -16.86 16.60
C SER A 301 24.26 -15.46 16.07
N LYS A 302 23.85 -14.56 16.98
CA LYS A 302 23.32 -13.20 16.72
C LYS A 302 22.00 -13.10 15.94
N LYS A 303 21.47 -14.20 15.39
CA LYS A 303 20.13 -14.26 14.76
C LYS A 303 19.03 -14.48 15.79
N TYR A 304 17.83 -13.99 15.48
CA TYR A 304 16.62 -14.18 16.28
C TYR A 304 15.66 -15.13 15.55
N TYR A 305 15.08 -16.06 16.29
CA TYR A 305 14.10 -17.02 15.81
C TYR A 305 12.83 -16.90 16.65
N VAL A 306 11.69 -17.17 16.02
CA VAL A 306 10.41 -17.32 16.70
C VAL A 306 9.80 -18.67 16.34
N THR A 307 9.22 -19.36 17.32
CA THR A 307 8.27 -20.44 17.10
C THR A 307 6.86 -19.89 17.34
N ILE A 308 6.02 -19.95 16.31
CA ILE A 308 4.57 -19.70 16.40
C ILE A 308 3.88 -21.06 16.62
N PRO A 309 3.03 -21.21 17.64
CA PRO A 309 2.35 -22.47 17.90
C PRO A 309 1.31 -22.76 16.81
N GLY A 310 1.15 -24.03 16.43
CA GLY A 310 0.16 -24.47 15.44
C GLY A 310 -1.20 -24.80 16.07
N TRP A 311 -2.28 -24.60 15.32
CA TRP A 311 -3.64 -24.99 15.68
C TRP A 311 -4.15 -26.07 14.74
N ASP A 312 -4.68 -27.15 15.30
CA ASP A 312 -5.36 -28.21 14.57
C ASP A 312 -6.67 -28.54 15.30
N PRO A 313 -7.85 -28.34 14.66
CA PRO A 313 -9.16 -28.64 15.28
C PRO A 313 -9.32 -30.09 15.74
N ILE A 314 -8.49 -31.03 15.29
CA ILE A 314 -8.51 -32.42 15.77
C ILE A 314 -8.15 -32.54 17.27
N ASN A 315 -7.50 -31.53 17.84
CA ASN A 315 -7.12 -31.47 19.25
C ASN A 315 -8.19 -30.82 20.14
N ASP A 316 -9.18 -30.15 19.55
CA ASP A 316 -10.33 -29.55 20.24
C ASP A 316 -11.48 -30.58 20.20
N SER A 317 -11.45 -31.50 21.17
CA SER A 317 -12.31 -32.69 21.17
C SER A 317 -13.77 -32.34 21.47
N ASN A 318 -13.98 -31.31 22.31
CA ASN A 318 -15.29 -30.84 22.73
C ASN A 318 -15.88 -29.75 21.80
N LYS A 319 -15.05 -29.12 20.96
CA LYS A 319 -15.39 -28.09 19.96
C LYS A 319 -15.84 -26.75 20.55
N ASP A 320 -15.35 -26.36 21.72
CA ASP A 320 -15.62 -25.04 22.33
C ASP A 320 -14.65 -23.93 21.89
N GLY A 321 -13.64 -24.28 21.08
CA GLY A 321 -12.62 -23.36 20.56
C GLY A 321 -11.45 -23.11 21.51
N TYR A 322 -11.27 -23.93 22.56
CA TYR A 322 -10.18 -23.86 23.52
C TYR A 322 -9.71 -25.26 23.94
N ILE A 323 -8.42 -25.56 23.71
CA ILE A 323 -7.82 -26.83 24.13
C ILE A 323 -7.47 -26.75 25.62
N ASP A 324 -8.23 -27.44 26.47
CA ASP A 324 -7.99 -27.48 27.91
C ASP A 324 -6.75 -28.32 28.28
N ASP A 325 -6.42 -28.45 29.57
CA ASP A 325 -5.23 -29.21 29.99
C ASP A 325 -5.38 -30.74 29.82
N SER A 326 -6.60 -31.27 29.81
CA SER A 326 -6.87 -32.69 29.51
C SER A 326 -6.70 -32.96 28.02
N GLU A 327 -7.34 -32.15 27.17
CA GLU A 327 -7.20 -32.21 25.72
C GLU A 327 -5.77 -31.97 25.27
N TYR A 328 -5.05 -31.05 25.93
CA TYR A 328 -3.64 -30.82 25.67
C TYR A 328 -2.77 -32.03 26.03
N LEU A 329 -3.10 -32.82 27.04
CA LEU A 329 -2.37 -34.07 27.33
C LEU A 329 -2.73 -35.20 26.36
N GLN A 330 -3.87 -35.10 25.67
CA GLN A 330 -4.43 -36.15 24.79
C GLN A 330 -4.42 -35.77 23.29
N ARG A 331 -3.66 -34.74 22.89
CA ARG A 331 -3.62 -34.23 21.50
C ARG A 331 -3.31 -35.34 20.49
N LEU A 332 -4.19 -35.47 19.50
CA LEU A 332 -3.99 -36.35 18.35
C LEU A 332 -2.90 -35.79 17.41
N ASN A 333 -2.89 -34.46 17.20
CA ASN A 333 -1.80 -33.77 16.55
C ASN A 333 -0.85 -33.15 17.60
N ASN A 334 0.15 -33.92 18.00
CA ASN A 334 1.16 -33.47 18.98
C ASN A 334 2.05 -32.32 18.48
N ASN A 335 2.11 -32.06 17.17
CA ASN A 335 2.88 -30.96 16.57
C ASN A 335 2.15 -29.61 16.59
N ALA A 336 0.91 -29.55 17.11
CA ALA A 336 0.13 -28.33 17.25
C ALA A 336 -0.02 -28.00 18.74
N SER A 337 0.61 -26.93 19.22
CA SER A 337 0.60 -26.53 20.65
C SER A 337 -0.24 -25.29 20.99
N ALA A 338 -0.92 -24.67 20.00
CA ALA A 338 -1.80 -23.55 20.26
C ALA A 338 -2.98 -23.99 21.12
N ARG A 339 -3.35 -23.16 22.10
CA ARG A 339 -4.50 -23.41 23.00
C ARG A 339 -5.78 -22.74 22.52
N LEU A 340 -5.65 -21.70 21.70
CA LEU A 340 -6.73 -20.92 21.12
C LEU A 340 -6.35 -20.63 19.65
N PRO A 341 -7.27 -20.73 18.67
CA PRO A 341 -6.90 -20.69 17.24
C PRO A 341 -6.14 -19.40 16.84
N TYR A 342 -6.53 -18.25 17.41
CA TYR A 342 -5.90 -16.96 17.10
C TYR A 342 -4.37 -16.92 17.38
N GLN A 343 -3.87 -17.83 18.23
CA GLN A 343 -2.44 -17.93 18.56
C GLN A 343 -1.61 -18.44 17.38
N ALA A 344 -2.24 -19.23 16.49
CA ALA A 344 -1.64 -19.85 15.32
C ALA A 344 -1.79 -19.03 14.01
N ARG A 345 -2.43 -17.86 14.05
CA ARG A 345 -2.62 -17.00 12.87
C ARG A 345 -1.29 -16.76 12.14
N LEU A 346 -1.32 -16.82 10.82
CA LEU A 346 -0.18 -16.53 9.95
C LEU A 346 0.23 -15.06 10.09
N ILE A 347 1.32 -14.83 10.83
CA ILE A 347 1.84 -13.52 11.21
C ILE A 347 3.34 -13.48 10.89
N PRO A 348 3.79 -12.65 9.93
CA PRO A 348 5.19 -12.57 9.52
C PRO A 348 5.98 -11.71 10.51
N LEU A 349 6.15 -12.22 11.73
CA LEU A 349 6.85 -11.54 12.82
C LEU A 349 8.24 -11.06 12.36
N GLY A 350 8.58 -9.83 12.73
CA GLY A 350 9.81 -9.17 12.30
C GLY A 350 9.89 -8.74 10.83
N ARG A 351 8.92 -9.11 9.99
CA ARG A 351 8.87 -8.74 8.56
C ARG A 351 7.73 -7.78 8.22
N MET A 352 6.89 -7.44 9.20
CA MET A 352 5.89 -6.37 9.15
C MET A 352 6.50 -4.97 8.92
N TRP A 353 5.69 -3.91 8.80
CA TRP A 353 6.17 -2.55 8.49
C TRP A 353 6.89 -1.84 9.65
N ASN A 354 6.41 -1.96 10.89
CA ASN A 354 6.95 -1.25 12.06
C ASN A 354 6.49 -1.86 13.39
N GLU A 355 6.92 -1.27 14.51
CA GLU A 355 6.59 -1.63 15.90
C GLU A 355 5.08 -1.69 16.23
N LYS A 356 4.22 -0.96 15.50
CA LYS A 356 2.76 -0.86 15.74
C LYS A 356 1.93 -1.76 14.82
N SER A 357 2.56 -2.43 13.86
CA SER A 357 1.88 -3.30 12.91
C SER A 357 1.46 -4.61 13.57
N ALA A 358 0.19 -5.00 13.38
CA ALA A 358 -0.39 -6.22 13.94
C ALA A 358 -0.97 -7.14 12.83
N LEU A 359 -0.28 -7.25 11.68
CA LEU A 359 -0.77 -7.98 10.51
C LEU A 359 -1.01 -9.47 10.82
N CYS A 360 -2.21 -9.93 10.47
CA CYS A 360 -2.54 -11.32 10.26
C CYS A 360 -3.00 -11.49 8.80
N TYR A 361 -2.61 -12.59 8.15
CA TYR A 361 -3.00 -12.86 6.77
C TYR A 361 -4.47 -13.24 6.61
N VAL A 362 -5.16 -12.63 5.65
CA VAL A 362 -6.57 -12.93 5.33
C VAL A 362 -6.67 -14.26 4.58
N ASN A 363 -7.63 -15.09 4.97
CA ASN A 363 -8.05 -16.25 4.20
C ASN A 363 -8.86 -15.81 2.96
N LEU A 364 -8.17 -15.47 1.87
CA LEU A 364 -8.80 -15.14 0.59
C LEU A 364 -9.25 -16.39 -0.19
N PHE A 365 -8.99 -17.61 0.29
CA PHE A 365 -9.42 -18.85 -0.36
C PHE A 365 -10.91 -19.14 -0.10
N SER A 366 -11.41 -18.77 1.08
CA SER A 366 -12.84 -18.80 1.41
C SER A 366 -13.64 -17.80 0.56
N ALA A 367 -14.68 -18.30 -0.12
CA ALA A 367 -15.62 -17.45 -0.85
C ALA A 367 -16.36 -16.48 0.07
N LEU A 368 -16.75 -16.92 1.27
CA LEU A 368 -17.39 -16.08 2.28
C LEU A 368 -16.48 -14.91 2.71
N SER A 369 -15.19 -15.19 2.96
CA SER A 369 -14.22 -14.17 3.33
C SER A 369 -14.05 -13.12 2.22
N ARG A 370 -13.95 -13.56 0.94
CA ARG A 370 -13.92 -12.65 -0.21
C ARG A 370 -15.17 -11.76 -0.26
N THR A 371 -16.37 -12.34 -0.17
CA THR A 371 -17.63 -11.57 -0.18
C THR A 371 -17.70 -10.55 0.96
N LEU A 372 -17.39 -10.96 2.20
CA LEU A 372 -17.42 -10.05 3.36
C LEU A 372 -16.42 -8.88 3.23
N LEU A 373 -15.23 -9.11 2.68
CA LEU A 373 -14.27 -8.03 2.40
C LEU A 373 -14.74 -7.15 1.24
N THR A 374 -15.37 -7.71 0.20
CA THR A 374 -15.95 -6.96 -0.92
C THR A 374 -17.05 -6.03 -0.45
N ASP A 375 -18.02 -6.55 0.32
CA ASP A 375 -19.12 -5.78 0.91
C ASP A 375 -18.60 -4.63 1.79
N TYR A 376 -17.56 -4.90 2.58
CA TYR A 376 -16.96 -3.89 3.46
C TYR A 376 -16.29 -2.77 2.65
N LEU A 377 -15.43 -3.11 1.69
CA LEU A 377 -14.72 -2.12 0.89
C LEU A 377 -15.67 -1.28 0.05
N TYR A 378 -16.65 -1.92 -0.61
CA TYR A 378 -17.67 -1.21 -1.37
C TYR A 378 -18.43 -0.21 -0.49
N GLN A 379 -18.93 -0.64 0.67
CA GLN A 379 -19.62 0.27 1.60
C GLN A 379 -18.72 1.41 2.11
N GLN A 380 -17.42 1.16 2.35
CA GLN A 380 -16.49 2.21 2.74
C GLN A 380 -16.23 3.21 1.63
N TRP A 381 -16.05 2.78 0.39
CA TRP A 381 -15.83 3.68 -0.74
C TRP A 381 -17.04 4.57 -1.00
N GLN A 382 -18.26 4.01 -0.97
CA GLN A 382 -19.49 4.79 -1.09
C GLN A 382 -19.67 5.80 0.07
N GLN A 383 -19.26 5.45 1.30
CA GLN A 383 -19.28 6.37 2.45
C GLN A 383 -18.21 7.48 2.39
N GLN A 384 -17.11 7.25 1.67
CA GLN A 384 -15.97 8.15 1.56
C GLN A 384 -15.94 8.94 0.24
N GLY A 385 -16.89 8.70 -0.67
CA GLY A 385 -16.90 9.29 -2.02
C GLY A 385 -15.83 8.74 -2.95
N HIS A 386 -15.12 7.67 -2.57
CA HIS A 386 -14.00 7.13 -3.33
C HIS A 386 -14.48 6.29 -4.52
N ARG A 387 -13.77 6.39 -5.64
CA ARG A 387 -14.01 5.63 -6.88
C ARG A 387 -13.30 4.28 -6.91
N GLY A 388 -12.90 3.76 -5.75
CA GLY A 388 -12.10 2.55 -5.60
C GLY A 388 -10.96 2.76 -4.60
N ALA A 389 -9.95 1.89 -4.65
CA ALA A 389 -8.74 2.03 -3.85
C ALA A 389 -7.56 1.29 -4.50
N TYR A 390 -6.34 1.68 -4.13
CA TYR A 390 -5.13 0.95 -4.53
C TYR A 390 -4.56 0.09 -3.39
N ASN A 391 -4.05 -1.09 -3.77
CA ASN A 391 -3.36 -2.01 -2.89
C ASN A 391 -1.86 -1.68 -2.89
N ASP A 392 -1.34 -1.22 -1.76
CA ASP A 392 0.09 -1.00 -1.55
C ASP A 392 0.79 -2.26 -0.98
N SER A 393 2.12 -2.29 -1.05
CA SER A 393 2.95 -3.35 -0.46
C SER A 393 2.53 -4.75 -0.94
N LEU A 394 2.06 -4.81 -2.19
CA LEU A 394 1.38 -5.94 -2.81
C LEU A 394 2.11 -7.27 -2.54
N TYR A 395 3.43 -7.29 -2.77
CA TYR A 395 4.32 -8.46 -2.64
C TYR A 395 4.46 -9.05 -1.24
N ARG A 396 3.82 -8.48 -0.22
CA ARG A 396 3.73 -9.04 1.14
C ARG A 396 2.66 -10.13 1.22
N VAL A 397 2.84 -11.24 0.51
CA VAL A 397 1.96 -12.43 0.53
C VAL A 397 2.59 -13.60 1.29
N PRO A 398 1.81 -14.59 1.79
CA PRO A 398 2.37 -15.76 2.46
C PRO A 398 3.24 -16.59 1.49
N ASN A 399 4.55 -16.45 1.61
CA ASN A 399 5.55 -17.11 0.77
C ASN A 399 6.88 -17.29 1.54
N SER A 400 7.89 -17.85 0.88
CA SER A 400 9.23 -18.09 1.47
C SER A 400 9.97 -16.82 1.91
N THR A 401 9.66 -15.64 1.35
CA THR A 401 10.26 -14.34 1.73
C THR A 401 9.67 -13.83 3.05
N GLN A 402 8.35 -14.01 3.26
CA GLN A 402 7.67 -13.64 4.50
C GLN A 402 7.80 -14.70 5.60
N PHE A 403 7.96 -15.98 5.21
CA PHE A 403 8.07 -17.11 6.13
C PHE A 403 9.19 -18.09 5.70
N PRO A 404 10.47 -17.77 6.03
CA PRO A 404 11.59 -18.68 5.82
C PRO A 404 11.62 -19.78 6.90
N THR A 405 10.61 -20.66 6.91
CA THR A 405 10.38 -21.67 7.96
C THR A 405 11.50 -22.70 8.06
N SER A 406 12.09 -22.89 9.23
CA SER A 406 13.09 -23.94 9.51
C SER A 406 12.44 -25.26 9.93
N THR A 407 11.28 -25.20 10.59
CA THR A 407 10.44 -26.35 10.95
C THR A 407 8.96 -25.97 10.81
N GLY A 408 8.09 -26.98 10.63
CA GLY A 408 6.65 -26.76 10.45
C GLY A 408 6.33 -25.98 9.16
N GLY A 409 5.30 -25.14 9.23
CA GLY A 409 4.95 -24.19 8.18
C GLY A 409 3.79 -24.57 7.27
N ASN A 410 3.05 -25.64 7.54
CA ASN A 410 1.81 -25.94 6.80
C ASN A 410 0.70 -24.95 7.19
N ILE A 411 -0.02 -24.44 6.19
CA ILE A 411 -1.22 -23.61 6.36
C ILE A 411 -2.44 -24.53 6.49
N LEU A 412 -3.19 -24.40 7.59
CA LEU A 412 -4.35 -25.25 7.90
C LEU A 412 -5.43 -25.21 6.80
N GLU A 413 -5.76 -24.01 6.32
CA GLU A 413 -6.83 -23.78 5.33
C GLU A 413 -6.47 -24.24 3.91
N LEU A 414 -5.19 -24.59 3.67
CA LEU A 414 -4.68 -25.01 2.36
C LEU A 414 -4.12 -26.43 2.35
N GLN A 415 -3.72 -26.97 3.50
CA GLN A 415 -2.90 -28.18 3.61
C GLN A 415 -1.59 -28.09 2.78
N LEU A 416 -1.03 -26.87 2.65
CA LEU A 416 0.18 -26.58 1.87
C LEU A 416 1.24 -25.83 2.70
N PRO A 417 2.54 -26.05 2.44
CA PRO A 417 3.61 -25.27 3.05
C PRO A 417 3.50 -23.77 2.69
N VAL A 418 3.58 -22.90 3.69
CA VAL A 418 3.54 -21.43 3.55
C VAL A 418 4.57 -20.89 2.55
N ARG A 419 5.72 -21.57 2.43
CA ARG A 419 6.78 -21.24 1.47
C ARG A 419 6.30 -21.31 0.01
N GLN A 420 5.29 -22.12 -0.29
CA GLN A 420 4.73 -22.38 -1.63
C GLN A 420 3.38 -21.67 -1.87
N ALA A 421 2.73 -21.17 -0.81
CA ALA A 421 1.36 -20.63 -0.87
C ALA A 421 1.20 -19.36 -1.73
N GLY A 422 2.28 -18.61 -1.96
CA GLY A 422 2.23 -17.28 -2.60
C GLY A 422 1.54 -17.26 -3.96
N LYS A 423 1.80 -18.24 -4.82
CA LYS A 423 1.17 -18.36 -6.15
C LYS A 423 -0.35 -18.52 -6.06
N PHE A 424 -0.83 -19.39 -5.16
CA PHE A 424 -2.25 -19.61 -4.92
C PHE A 424 -2.90 -18.38 -4.26
N TYR A 425 -2.17 -17.69 -3.38
CA TYR A 425 -2.63 -16.45 -2.79
C TYR A 425 -2.84 -15.34 -3.84
N TRP A 426 -1.98 -15.26 -4.86
CA TRP A 426 -2.17 -14.33 -5.98
C TRP A 426 -3.40 -14.64 -6.82
N GLN A 427 -3.71 -15.92 -7.05
CA GLN A 427 -4.94 -16.34 -7.73
C GLN A 427 -6.18 -15.92 -6.92
N SER A 428 -6.16 -16.11 -5.61
CA SER A 428 -7.27 -15.73 -4.72
C SER A 428 -7.42 -14.22 -4.55
N LEU A 429 -6.32 -13.46 -4.50
CA LEU A 429 -6.34 -12.00 -4.53
C LEU A 429 -6.88 -11.47 -5.86
N SER A 430 -6.52 -12.10 -6.99
CA SER A 430 -7.06 -11.77 -8.30
C SER A 430 -8.57 -12.02 -8.37
N ALA A 431 -9.03 -13.19 -7.92
CA ALA A 431 -10.46 -13.53 -7.88
C ALA A 431 -11.26 -12.58 -6.98
N PHE A 432 -10.70 -12.20 -5.82
CA PHE A 432 -11.28 -11.18 -4.94
C PHE A 432 -11.42 -9.82 -5.63
N ASN A 433 -10.38 -9.34 -6.30
CA ASN A 433 -10.41 -8.04 -6.98
C ASN A 433 -11.25 -8.05 -8.28
N GLN A 434 -11.37 -9.19 -8.96
CA GLN A 434 -12.36 -9.38 -10.04
C GLN A 434 -13.79 -9.32 -9.49
N HIS A 435 -14.05 -9.89 -8.32
CA HIS A 435 -15.36 -9.79 -7.68
C HIS A 435 -15.69 -8.33 -7.28
N LEU A 436 -14.72 -7.57 -6.77
CA LEU A 436 -14.88 -6.11 -6.58
C LEU A 436 -15.24 -5.38 -7.87
N GLN A 437 -14.58 -5.69 -9.00
CA GLN A 437 -14.91 -5.11 -10.32
C GLN A 437 -16.29 -5.55 -10.85
N GLN A 438 -16.81 -6.70 -10.41
CA GLN A 438 -18.17 -7.13 -10.75
C GLN A 438 -19.22 -6.42 -9.89
N THR A 439 -18.92 -6.18 -8.61
CA THR A 439 -19.78 -5.44 -7.68
C THR A 439 -19.87 -3.96 -8.04
N ASP A 440 -18.76 -3.35 -8.46
CA ASP A 440 -18.72 -2.00 -9.01
C ASP A 440 -17.88 -1.98 -10.31
N PRO A 441 -18.52 -2.11 -11.49
CA PRO A 441 -17.85 -2.03 -12.80
C PRO A 441 -17.16 -0.69 -13.07
N GLN A 442 -17.43 0.33 -12.26
CA GLN A 442 -16.89 1.67 -12.37
C GLN A 442 -15.79 1.95 -11.31
N ALA A 443 -15.46 0.96 -10.47
CA ALA A 443 -14.40 1.04 -9.47
C ALA A 443 -12.99 0.84 -10.07
N TRP A 444 -12.06 1.67 -9.62
CA TRP A 444 -10.66 1.60 -9.98
C TRP A 444 -9.94 0.77 -8.90
N ILE A 445 -9.68 -0.49 -9.23
CA ILE A 445 -9.04 -1.45 -8.35
C ILE A 445 -7.55 -1.43 -8.65
N GLY A 446 -6.82 -0.72 -7.80
CA GLY A 446 -5.42 -0.35 -8.01
C GLY A 446 -4.40 -1.32 -7.40
N ALA A 447 -3.22 -1.40 -8.01
CA ALA A 447 -2.05 -2.06 -7.44
C ALA A 447 -0.80 -1.18 -7.55
N ASN A 448 -0.04 -1.04 -6.47
CA ASN A 448 1.34 -0.54 -6.57
C ASN A 448 2.25 -1.69 -7.01
N ILE A 449 2.81 -1.58 -8.21
CA ILE A 449 3.75 -2.56 -8.78
C ILE A 449 5.15 -1.97 -9.02
N SER A 450 5.36 -0.68 -8.73
CA SER A 450 6.56 0.07 -9.10
C SER A 450 6.91 -0.15 -10.59
N ASP A 451 8.18 -0.38 -10.94
CA ASP A 451 8.64 -0.57 -12.31
C ASP A 451 8.55 -2.01 -12.82
N LEU A 452 7.90 -2.91 -12.06
CA LEU A 452 7.84 -4.32 -12.43
C LEU A 452 7.05 -4.55 -13.72
N ASN A 453 7.68 -5.22 -14.69
CA ASN A 453 6.99 -5.81 -15.83
C ASN A 453 6.32 -7.12 -15.40
N LEU A 454 5.00 -7.08 -15.19
CA LEU A 454 4.19 -8.24 -14.75
C LEU A 454 4.26 -9.41 -15.74
N PHE A 455 4.22 -9.17 -17.05
CA PHE A 455 4.27 -10.20 -18.09
C PHE A 455 5.58 -11.02 -18.06
N SER A 456 6.64 -10.44 -17.50
CA SER A 456 7.93 -11.09 -17.28
C SER A 456 8.03 -11.91 -15.98
N GLN A 457 6.91 -12.12 -15.27
CA GLN A 457 6.81 -12.76 -13.95
C GLN A 457 5.65 -13.78 -13.92
N PRO A 458 5.91 -15.08 -14.16
CA PRO A 458 4.86 -16.10 -14.29
C PRO A 458 3.92 -16.20 -13.08
N ASP A 459 4.43 -16.13 -11.85
CA ASP A 459 3.61 -16.24 -10.64
C ASP A 459 2.71 -15.01 -10.39
N LEU A 460 2.96 -13.91 -11.10
CA LEU A 460 2.22 -12.65 -10.97
C LEU A 460 1.23 -12.39 -12.12
N GLN A 461 1.15 -13.27 -13.12
CA GLN A 461 0.15 -13.16 -14.20
C GLN A 461 -1.29 -12.97 -13.69
N PRO A 462 -1.76 -13.62 -12.60
CA PRO A 462 -3.14 -13.42 -12.12
C PRO A 462 -3.46 -11.95 -11.79
N LEU A 463 -2.47 -11.14 -11.44
CA LEU A 463 -2.67 -9.74 -11.05
C LEU A 463 -3.10 -8.86 -12.25
N ILE A 464 -2.75 -9.23 -13.48
CA ILE A 464 -3.15 -8.50 -14.70
C ILE A 464 -4.67 -8.54 -14.89
N ALA A 465 -5.31 -9.69 -14.62
CA ALA A 465 -6.77 -9.80 -14.59
C ALA A 465 -7.38 -9.17 -13.33
N GLY A 466 -6.70 -9.30 -12.19
CA GLY A 466 -7.18 -8.83 -10.89
C GLY A 466 -7.30 -7.32 -10.74
N PHE A 467 -6.44 -6.53 -11.39
CA PHE A 467 -6.40 -5.08 -11.24
C PHE A 467 -6.69 -4.36 -12.56
N ASN A 468 -7.29 -3.16 -12.49
CA ASN A 468 -7.58 -2.30 -13.66
C ASN A 468 -6.83 -0.96 -13.62
N PHE A 469 -6.07 -0.71 -12.55
CA PHE A 469 -5.29 0.50 -12.33
C PHE A 469 -3.92 0.15 -11.71
N PHE A 470 -2.84 0.80 -12.14
CA PHE A 470 -1.48 0.51 -11.66
C PHE A 470 -0.71 1.76 -11.26
N VAL A 471 -0.18 1.78 -10.03
CA VAL A 471 0.79 2.80 -9.60
C VAL A 471 2.19 2.29 -9.94
N ARG A 472 2.90 3.04 -10.79
CA ARG A 472 4.27 2.73 -11.23
C ARG A 472 5.26 3.69 -10.58
N GLU A 473 5.55 3.47 -9.29
CA GLU A 473 6.70 4.09 -8.62
C GLU A 473 8.00 3.84 -9.40
N ASP A 474 8.86 4.85 -9.48
CA ASP A 474 10.18 4.82 -10.14
C ASP A 474 10.18 4.58 -11.66
N TYR A 475 9.02 4.64 -12.31
CA TYR A 475 8.90 4.32 -13.73
C TYR A 475 9.61 5.31 -14.64
N ILE A 476 9.68 6.58 -14.24
CA ILE A 476 10.33 7.65 -14.99
C ILE A 476 11.49 8.20 -14.17
N HIS A 477 12.62 8.50 -14.78
CA HIS A 477 13.70 9.27 -14.15
C HIS A 477 14.63 9.86 -15.23
N PRO A 478 15.40 10.92 -14.93
CA PRO A 478 16.15 11.62 -15.97
C PRO A 478 17.18 10.72 -16.68
N SER A 479 17.88 9.85 -15.96
CA SER A 479 18.93 8.98 -16.52
C SER A 479 18.44 7.60 -16.99
N LEU A 480 17.26 7.56 -17.60
CA LEU A 480 16.61 6.33 -18.05
C LEU A 480 17.28 5.80 -19.34
N GLY A 481 17.95 4.66 -19.26
CA GLY A 481 18.68 4.05 -20.38
C GLY A 481 17.79 3.47 -21.49
N LEU A 482 18.39 3.01 -22.58
CA LEU A 482 17.69 2.25 -23.61
C LEU A 482 17.41 0.80 -23.20
N SER A 483 18.38 0.10 -22.61
CA SER A 483 18.33 -1.33 -22.31
C SER A 483 18.50 -1.68 -20.82
N GLN A 484 18.67 -2.97 -20.52
CA GLN A 484 18.67 -3.58 -19.17
C GLN A 484 17.28 -3.58 -18.50
N ARG A 485 17.20 -4.10 -17.26
CA ARG A 485 15.97 -4.37 -16.50
C ARG A 485 14.99 -3.19 -16.40
N HIS A 486 15.47 -1.96 -16.58
CA HIS A 486 14.70 -0.72 -16.41
C HIS A 486 14.74 0.20 -17.65
N GLY A 487 15.30 -0.24 -18.78
CA GLY A 487 15.47 0.59 -19.98
C GLY A 487 14.17 0.90 -20.73
N LEU A 488 14.15 1.97 -21.52
CA LEU A 488 13.00 2.38 -22.34
C LEU A 488 12.51 1.27 -23.28
N LEU A 489 13.43 0.50 -23.86
CA LEU A 489 13.09 -0.50 -24.89
C LEU A 489 12.47 -1.78 -24.30
N GLN A 490 12.57 -1.98 -22.98
CA GLN A 490 11.93 -3.07 -22.23
C GLN A 490 10.55 -2.70 -21.68
N ARG A 491 10.11 -1.44 -21.83
CA ARG A 491 8.83 -0.91 -21.26
C ARG A 491 7.60 -1.17 -22.14
N TRP A 492 7.68 -2.17 -23.01
CA TRP A 492 6.57 -2.60 -23.88
C TRP A 492 5.35 -3.08 -23.09
N GLU A 493 5.50 -3.50 -21.82
CA GLU A 493 4.35 -3.92 -21.03
C GLU A 493 3.39 -2.79 -20.73
N HIS A 494 3.88 -1.55 -20.71
CA HIS A 494 3.03 -0.38 -20.51
C HIS A 494 1.95 -0.30 -21.58
N PHE A 495 2.37 -0.45 -22.84
CA PHE A 495 1.48 -0.43 -24.00
C PHE A 495 0.61 -1.69 -24.12
N LEU A 496 1.01 -2.83 -23.53
CA LEU A 496 0.11 -4.00 -23.36
C LEU A 496 -1.00 -3.71 -22.34
N LEU A 497 -0.66 -3.08 -21.21
CA LEU A 497 -1.63 -2.68 -20.20
C LEU A 497 -2.63 -1.66 -20.79
N SER A 498 -2.14 -0.67 -21.53
CA SER A 498 -3.01 0.30 -22.22
C SER A 498 -3.90 -0.35 -23.29
N ALA A 499 -3.41 -1.34 -24.05
CA ALA A 499 -4.23 -2.10 -25.01
C ALA A 499 -5.34 -2.92 -24.33
N GLN A 500 -5.16 -3.27 -23.05
CA GLN A 500 -6.17 -3.91 -22.20
C GLN A 500 -7.07 -2.90 -21.46
N GLY A 501 -7.01 -1.60 -21.81
CA GLY A 501 -7.78 -0.54 -21.16
C GLY A 501 -7.37 -0.24 -19.71
N LYS A 502 -6.20 -0.72 -19.28
CA LYS A 502 -5.70 -0.53 -17.91
C LYS A 502 -5.12 0.88 -17.77
N ARG A 503 -5.41 1.52 -16.65
CA ARG A 503 -4.91 2.86 -16.30
C ARG A 503 -3.60 2.79 -15.52
N SER A 504 -2.72 3.78 -15.67
CA SER A 504 -1.45 3.83 -14.92
C SER A 504 -1.10 5.22 -14.40
N VAL A 505 -0.56 5.30 -13.18
CA VAL A 505 0.21 6.46 -12.73
C VAL A 505 1.68 6.20 -12.99
N LEU A 506 2.32 7.07 -13.79
CA LEU A 506 3.73 7.00 -14.11
C LEU A 506 4.48 8.02 -13.25
N MET A 507 5.15 7.55 -12.20
CA MET A 507 5.81 8.40 -11.21
C MET A 507 7.27 8.62 -11.59
N ALA A 508 7.69 9.88 -11.60
CA ALA A 508 9.08 10.27 -11.83
C ALA A 508 9.91 10.28 -10.53
N HIS A 509 11.20 9.94 -10.63
CA HIS A 509 12.14 9.91 -9.52
C HIS A 509 13.27 10.93 -9.74
N MET A 510 13.09 12.16 -9.24
CA MET A 510 14.04 13.27 -9.39
C MET A 510 15.48 12.98 -8.90
N ARG A 511 15.68 12.08 -7.94
CA ARG A 511 17.01 11.69 -7.41
C ARG A 511 17.66 10.48 -8.15
N LYS A 512 17.10 9.99 -9.28
CA LYS A 512 17.62 8.82 -10.05
C LYS A 512 18.38 9.28 -11.30
N GLY A 513 19.62 9.70 -11.06
CA GLY A 513 20.48 10.34 -12.05
C GLY A 513 20.02 11.76 -12.35
N GLY A 514 20.40 12.28 -13.52
CA GLY A 514 20.06 13.64 -13.92
C GLY A 514 20.94 14.71 -13.30
N LYS A 515 20.67 15.96 -13.68
CA LYS A 515 21.47 17.11 -13.26
C LYS A 515 21.29 17.43 -11.78
N VAL A 516 20.08 17.25 -11.23
CA VAL A 516 19.80 17.47 -9.80
C VAL A 516 20.66 16.55 -8.92
N ARG A 517 20.91 15.29 -9.36
CA ARG A 517 21.76 14.34 -8.63
C ARG A 517 23.26 14.61 -8.82
N TRP A 518 23.71 14.90 -10.04
CA TRP A 518 25.15 14.90 -10.37
C TRP A 518 25.78 16.29 -10.44
N GLN A 519 24.99 17.33 -10.69
CA GLN A 519 25.42 18.72 -10.93
C GLN A 519 24.81 19.70 -9.90
N GLY A 520 24.10 19.19 -8.89
CA GLY A 520 23.57 19.96 -7.75
C GLY A 520 22.16 20.52 -7.96
N HIS A 521 21.55 20.98 -6.87
CA HIS A 521 20.13 21.35 -6.78
C HIS A 521 19.82 22.79 -7.24
N SER A 522 20.44 23.29 -8.31
CA SER A 522 20.14 24.63 -8.84
C SER A 522 18.76 24.69 -9.52
N GLN A 523 18.14 25.87 -9.60
CA GLN A 523 16.87 26.07 -10.31
C GLN A 523 16.91 25.55 -11.75
N ALA A 524 18.00 25.83 -12.48
CA ALA A 524 18.19 25.37 -13.86
C ALA A 524 18.29 23.84 -13.97
N ASN A 525 18.94 23.17 -13.00
CA ASN A 525 19.03 21.71 -12.97
C ASN A 525 17.68 21.06 -12.65
N TRP A 526 16.93 21.64 -11.71
CA TRP A 526 15.56 21.22 -11.40
C TRP A 526 14.64 21.34 -12.62
N GLN A 527 14.61 22.50 -13.26
CA GLN A 527 13.83 22.74 -14.47
C GLN A 527 14.23 21.80 -15.62
N TYR A 528 15.52 21.48 -15.77
CA TYR A 528 16.01 20.52 -16.76
C TYR A 528 15.49 19.09 -16.49
N ASP A 529 15.63 18.60 -15.26
CA ASP A 529 15.21 17.23 -14.91
C ASP A 529 13.67 17.10 -14.87
N GLN A 530 12.93 18.14 -14.45
CA GLN A 530 11.47 18.23 -14.58
C GLN A 530 11.03 18.16 -16.04
N SER A 531 11.61 19.00 -16.90
CA SER A 531 11.35 18.98 -18.36
C SER A 531 11.65 17.61 -18.97
N THR A 532 12.75 16.98 -18.56
CA THR A 532 13.17 15.66 -19.04
C THR A 532 12.17 14.59 -18.63
N ASN A 533 11.76 14.56 -17.36
CA ASN A 533 10.79 13.59 -16.87
C ASN A 533 9.42 13.75 -17.53
N LEU A 534 8.97 14.98 -17.81
CA LEU A 534 7.72 15.23 -18.54
C LEU A 534 7.83 14.80 -20.01
N ALA A 535 8.99 15.02 -20.66
CA ALA A 535 9.23 14.49 -22.00
C ALA A 535 9.22 12.95 -22.03
N ILE A 536 9.85 12.27 -21.05
CA ILE A 536 9.78 10.81 -20.93
C ILE A 536 8.34 10.33 -20.68
N PHE A 537 7.55 11.07 -19.89
CA PHE A 537 6.12 10.78 -19.75
C PHE A 537 5.39 10.86 -21.09
N TYR A 538 5.61 11.90 -21.89
CA TYR A 538 5.02 12.00 -23.24
C TYR A 538 5.58 10.99 -24.25
N LEU A 539 6.74 10.36 -24.02
CA LEU A 539 7.08 9.16 -24.77
C LEU A 539 6.15 7.99 -24.39
N LEU A 540 5.90 7.75 -23.12
CA LEU A 540 5.14 6.59 -22.63
C LEU A 540 3.62 6.73 -22.71
N ASN A 541 3.11 7.96 -22.64
CA ASN A 541 1.70 8.31 -22.41
C ASN A 541 0.72 7.76 -23.46
N ASN A 542 -0.36 7.19 -22.97
CA ASN A 542 -1.60 6.92 -23.69
C ASN A 542 -2.65 7.83 -23.05
N PRO A 543 -3.09 8.91 -23.72
CA PRO A 543 -4.07 9.84 -23.15
C PRO A 543 -5.34 9.12 -22.68
N GLN A 544 -6.02 9.69 -21.69
CA GLN A 544 -7.13 9.08 -20.93
C GLN A 544 -6.78 7.86 -20.04
N LEU A 545 -5.65 7.18 -20.26
CA LEU A 545 -5.24 6.02 -19.43
C LEU A 545 -4.08 6.34 -18.48
N ASP A 546 -3.18 7.24 -18.87
CA ASP A 546 -1.94 7.51 -18.14
C ASP A 546 -1.93 8.87 -17.43
N PHE A 547 -1.51 8.84 -16.17
CA PHE A 547 -1.45 9.98 -15.27
C PHE A 547 -0.02 10.25 -14.82
N TYR A 548 0.41 11.51 -14.85
CA TYR A 548 1.74 11.94 -14.49
C TYR A 548 1.85 12.36 -13.02
N GLN A 549 2.93 11.95 -12.36
CA GLN A 549 3.36 12.54 -11.09
C GLN A 549 4.87 12.77 -11.09
N GLN A 550 5.31 13.99 -10.77
CA GLN A 550 6.71 14.41 -10.97
C GLN A 550 7.70 13.85 -9.93
N TRP A 551 7.23 13.35 -8.79
CA TRP A 551 8.08 12.83 -7.70
C TRP A 551 7.47 11.59 -7.05
N ASN A 552 8.22 11.02 -6.11
CA ASN A 552 7.84 9.88 -5.29
C ASN A 552 8.46 9.97 -3.88
N ASN A 553 8.55 8.84 -3.17
CA ASN A 553 9.13 8.71 -1.83
C ASN A 553 10.56 9.28 -1.66
N SER A 554 11.28 9.60 -2.77
CA SER A 554 12.52 10.40 -2.80
C SER A 554 12.57 11.59 -1.84
N PHE A 555 11.42 12.22 -1.57
CA PHE A 555 11.29 13.41 -0.73
C PHE A 555 10.31 13.25 0.45
N TYR A 556 9.83 12.01 0.69
CA TYR A 556 8.68 11.65 1.53
C TYR A 556 7.34 12.25 1.03
N TYR A 557 6.30 11.43 0.94
CA TYR A 557 4.98 11.85 0.46
C TYR A 557 4.32 12.83 1.44
N SER A 558 4.14 14.10 1.02
CA SER A 558 3.30 15.10 1.70
C SER A 558 3.14 16.36 0.84
N SER A 559 2.21 17.22 1.25
CA SER A 559 1.97 18.58 0.71
C SER A 559 2.67 19.67 1.53
N LYS A 560 3.65 19.33 2.38
CA LYS A 560 4.44 20.28 3.18
C LYS A 560 5.33 21.16 2.32
N ASN A 561 5.81 22.24 2.92
CA ASN A 561 6.86 23.08 2.33
C ASN A 561 8.17 22.31 2.10
N THR A 562 8.83 22.65 0.99
CA THR A 562 10.19 22.22 0.63
C THR A 562 11.24 22.70 1.63
N HIS A 563 12.36 22.00 1.64
CA HIS A 563 13.55 22.24 2.43
C HIS A 563 14.78 22.34 1.51
N ALA A 564 15.88 22.90 2.03
CA ALA A 564 17.09 23.17 1.22
C ALA A 564 17.79 21.90 0.69
N ASP A 565 17.47 20.71 1.21
CA ASP A 565 17.98 19.42 0.74
C ASP A 565 17.08 18.74 -0.30
N ASN A 566 15.81 19.18 -0.43
CA ASN A 566 14.80 18.54 -1.27
C ASN A 566 14.31 19.38 -2.45
N TYR A 567 14.60 20.69 -2.50
CA TYR A 567 14.34 21.56 -3.65
C TYR A 567 15.32 22.73 -3.70
N TYR A 568 15.44 23.42 -4.85
CA TYR A 568 16.35 24.58 -4.96
C TYR A 568 15.93 25.78 -4.10
N GLN A 569 14.65 25.86 -3.74
CA GLN A 569 14.09 26.91 -2.90
C GLN A 569 13.26 26.29 -1.76
N PRO A 570 13.61 26.51 -0.48
CA PRO A 570 12.77 26.08 0.64
C PRO A 570 11.50 26.93 0.74
N GLY A 571 10.48 26.41 1.43
CA GLY A 571 9.27 27.18 1.76
C GLY A 571 8.17 27.17 0.70
N ILE A 572 8.26 26.33 -0.32
CA ILE A 572 7.21 26.14 -1.34
C ILE A 572 6.51 24.81 -1.09
N PRO A 573 5.17 24.72 -1.05
CA PRO A 573 4.49 23.45 -0.86
C PRO A 573 4.87 22.46 -1.96
N SER A 574 5.24 21.23 -1.59
CA SER A 574 5.93 20.26 -2.45
C SER A 574 5.23 20.03 -3.79
N ASN A 575 3.90 19.97 -3.80
CA ASN A 575 3.13 19.66 -5.00
C ASN A 575 3.18 20.80 -6.02
N ILE A 576 3.19 22.05 -5.54
CA ILE A 576 3.38 23.28 -6.33
C ILE A 576 4.84 23.41 -6.79
N ALA A 577 5.80 23.10 -5.91
CA ALA A 577 7.22 23.16 -6.22
C ALA A 577 7.59 22.21 -7.36
N TYR A 578 7.10 20.97 -7.28
CA TYR A 578 7.55 19.92 -8.18
C TYR A 578 6.74 19.87 -9.49
N GLN A 579 5.41 20.01 -9.51
CA GLN A 579 4.64 19.80 -10.75
C GLN A 579 4.99 20.85 -11.84
N PRO A 580 5.35 20.44 -13.08
CA PRO A 580 5.71 21.35 -14.19
C PRO A 580 4.47 21.99 -14.85
N THR A 581 3.64 22.65 -14.05
CA THR A 581 2.32 23.23 -14.37
C THR A 581 2.32 24.04 -15.67
N ALA A 582 3.31 24.93 -15.85
CA ALA A 582 3.38 25.81 -17.03
C ALA A 582 3.63 25.05 -18.34
N MET A 583 4.31 23.90 -18.29
CA MET A 583 4.51 23.03 -19.45
C MET A 583 3.27 22.17 -19.71
N LEU A 584 2.64 21.65 -18.66
CA LEU A 584 1.43 20.80 -18.75
C LEU A 584 0.24 21.53 -19.39
N ARG A 585 0.16 22.87 -19.26
CA ARG A 585 -0.88 23.70 -19.89
C ARG A 585 -0.81 23.73 -21.43
N TYR A 586 0.29 23.32 -22.07
CA TYR A 586 0.37 23.28 -23.53
C TYR A 586 -0.36 22.06 -24.10
N ASN A 587 -1.33 22.32 -24.98
CA ASN A 587 -2.00 21.29 -25.75
C ASN A 587 -1.10 20.79 -26.89
N ILE A 588 -0.37 19.71 -26.66
CA ILE A 588 0.36 18.99 -27.72
C ILE A 588 -0.55 18.04 -28.52
N GLY A 589 -1.77 17.77 -28.05
CA GLY A 589 -2.78 16.92 -28.69
C GLY A 589 -2.61 15.43 -28.39
N GLN A 590 -3.01 14.58 -29.34
CA GLN A 590 -2.85 13.12 -29.28
C GLN A 590 -1.56 12.65 -29.98
N PRO A 591 -0.98 11.50 -29.59
CA PRO A 591 0.11 10.86 -30.33
C PRO A 591 -0.28 10.56 -31.78
N ILE A 592 0.66 10.68 -32.70
CA ILE A 592 0.49 10.35 -34.13
C ILE A 592 1.71 9.57 -34.65
N SER A 593 1.53 8.87 -35.77
CA SER A 593 2.60 8.12 -36.44
C SER A 593 3.84 8.98 -36.73
N ALA A 594 5.00 8.31 -36.71
CA ALA A 594 6.24 8.83 -37.27
C ALA A 594 6.05 9.17 -38.77
N LEU A 595 6.99 9.94 -39.33
CA LEU A 595 7.10 10.09 -40.78
C LEU A 595 7.82 8.86 -41.35
N ASP A 596 7.44 8.40 -42.54
CA ASP A 596 7.86 7.11 -43.12
C ASP A 596 9.38 6.96 -43.30
N ASN A 597 10.11 8.09 -43.35
CA ASN A 597 11.56 8.13 -43.49
C ASN A 597 12.33 7.87 -42.17
N TYR A 598 11.67 7.75 -41.02
CA TYR A 598 12.31 7.46 -39.74
C TYR A 598 12.09 6.00 -39.30
N PRO A 599 13.15 5.27 -38.91
CA PRO A 599 13.01 3.87 -38.53
C PRO A 599 12.31 3.74 -37.17
N PRO A 600 11.35 2.80 -37.02
CA PRO A 600 10.67 2.56 -35.76
C PRO A 600 11.63 2.04 -34.69
N VAL A 601 11.25 2.24 -33.44
CA VAL A 601 11.98 1.74 -32.28
C VAL A 601 11.58 0.29 -32.00
N GLY A 602 12.56 -0.61 -31.89
CA GLY A 602 12.32 -1.99 -31.48
C GLY A 602 12.06 -2.12 -29.98
N TYR A 603 11.14 -2.99 -29.60
CA TYR A 603 10.96 -3.47 -28.23
C TYR A 603 11.79 -4.73 -27.99
N PHE A 604 12.33 -4.86 -26.78
CA PHE A 604 13.29 -5.92 -26.44
C PHE A 604 12.92 -6.66 -25.17
N ASP A 605 13.31 -7.94 -25.10
CA ASP A 605 13.20 -8.75 -23.88
C ASP A 605 14.36 -8.46 -22.90
N LYS A 606 14.45 -9.25 -21.82
CA LYS A 606 15.55 -9.19 -20.84
C LYS A 606 16.89 -9.69 -21.39
N GLY A 607 16.90 -10.45 -22.48
CA GLY A 607 18.08 -10.95 -23.18
C GLY A 607 18.57 -10.02 -24.31
N ASN A 608 17.88 -8.91 -24.56
CA ASN A 608 18.07 -8.03 -25.72
C ASN A 608 17.77 -8.71 -27.08
N ASN A 609 16.82 -9.65 -27.11
CA ASN A 609 16.19 -10.09 -28.36
C ASN A 609 15.05 -9.12 -28.73
N MET A 610 14.95 -8.76 -30.01
CA MET A 610 13.88 -7.89 -30.48
C MET A 610 12.55 -8.67 -30.56
N MET A 611 11.49 -8.16 -29.92
CA MET A 611 10.20 -8.85 -29.80
C MET A 611 9.14 -8.32 -30.77
N ALA A 612 9.15 -7.00 -31.03
CA ALA A 612 8.33 -6.28 -31.98
C ALA A 612 8.90 -4.86 -32.16
N THR A 613 8.17 -3.99 -32.84
CA THR A 613 8.47 -2.56 -33.02
C THR A 613 7.34 -1.67 -32.50
N SER A 614 7.64 -0.38 -32.34
CA SER A 614 6.74 0.67 -31.86
C SER A 614 5.56 1.01 -32.78
N VAL A 615 5.50 0.42 -33.99
CA VAL A 615 4.37 0.52 -34.92
C VAL A 615 3.50 -0.75 -34.96
N ASP A 616 3.98 -1.85 -34.36
CA ASP A 616 3.23 -3.11 -34.34
C ASP A 616 2.05 -3.04 -33.36
N THR A 617 0.95 -3.72 -33.72
CA THR A 617 -0.26 -3.86 -32.89
C THR A 617 -0.32 -5.19 -32.13
N LYS A 618 0.68 -6.05 -32.31
CA LYS A 618 0.81 -7.36 -31.63
C LYS A 618 2.25 -7.60 -31.18
N LEU A 619 2.39 -8.30 -30.04
CA LEU A 619 3.66 -8.72 -29.45
C LEU A 619 3.57 -10.19 -29.05
N ILE A 620 4.61 -10.99 -29.30
CA ILE A 620 4.66 -12.37 -28.77
C ILE A 620 5.32 -12.36 -27.39
N VAL A 621 4.60 -12.86 -26.38
CA VAL A 621 5.08 -13.02 -25.01
C VAL A 621 4.70 -14.42 -24.52
N ASN A 622 5.66 -15.19 -24.01
CA ASN A 622 5.44 -16.56 -23.51
C ASN A 622 4.68 -17.46 -24.52
N ASN A 623 5.06 -17.38 -25.80
CA ASN A 623 4.41 -18.05 -26.95
C ASN A 623 2.93 -17.66 -27.21
N GLN A 624 2.45 -16.55 -26.64
CA GLN A 624 1.11 -16.01 -26.88
C GLN A 624 1.20 -14.67 -27.61
N ALA A 625 0.37 -14.47 -28.64
CA ALA A 625 0.25 -13.19 -29.32
C ALA A 625 -0.72 -12.27 -28.54
N LEU A 626 -0.19 -11.20 -27.98
CA LEU A 626 -0.94 -10.20 -27.19
C LEU A 626 -1.09 -8.91 -28.00
N ALA A 627 -2.23 -8.24 -27.86
CA ALA A 627 -2.44 -6.90 -28.44
C ALA A 627 -1.64 -5.85 -27.68
N ILE A 628 -0.98 -4.95 -28.40
CA ILE A 628 -0.17 -3.84 -27.87
C ILE A 628 -0.58 -2.53 -28.55
N THR A 629 -0.65 -1.43 -27.80
CA THR A 629 -0.88 -0.10 -28.37
C THR A 629 0.40 0.38 -29.06
N PRO A 630 0.39 0.77 -30.34
CA PRO A 630 1.55 1.38 -30.98
C PRO A 630 2.00 2.63 -30.23
N SER A 631 3.28 2.70 -29.83
CA SER A 631 3.82 3.89 -29.19
C SER A 631 4.19 4.98 -30.20
N HIS A 632 4.29 4.63 -31.49
CA HIS A 632 4.74 5.51 -32.57
C HIS A 632 6.13 6.13 -32.31
N TRP A 633 6.97 5.47 -31.51
CA TRP A 633 8.36 5.87 -31.31
C TRP A 633 9.19 5.66 -32.56
N PHE A 634 10.09 6.59 -32.85
CA PHE A 634 11.08 6.47 -33.91
C PHE A 634 12.44 6.97 -33.45
N TYR A 635 13.50 6.51 -34.12
CA TYR A 635 14.84 7.06 -33.92
C TYR A 635 15.00 8.32 -34.76
N LEU A 636 15.02 9.51 -34.13
CA LEU A 636 15.53 10.72 -34.79
C LEU A 636 17.05 10.61 -34.99
N TYR A 637 17.72 9.92 -34.06
CA TYR A 637 19.13 9.56 -34.15
C TYR A 637 19.38 8.24 -33.44
N ARG A 638 20.31 7.44 -33.97
CA ARG A 638 20.89 6.28 -33.27
C ARG A 638 22.36 6.15 -33.65
N GLN A 639 23.22 5.95 -32.67
CA GLN A 639 24.61 5.57 -32.90
C GLN A 639 24.62 4.13 -33.43
N ALA A 640 25.23 3.93 -34.60
CA ALA A 640 25.34 2.61 -35.21
C ALA A 640 26.14 1.65 -34.30
N ASN A 641 25.58 0.48 -34.04
CA ASN A 641 26.36 -0.65 -33.57
C ASN A 641 27.06 -1.28 -34.78
N SER A 642 28.30 -1.75 -34.62
CA SER A 642 28.90 -2.63 -35.63
C SER A 642 28.23 -4.00 -35.52
N ILE A 643 27.31 -4.31 -36.45
CA ILE A 643 26.50 -5.54 -36.46
C ILE A 643 26.98 -6.39 -37.63
N LEU A 644 27.42 -7.63 -37.36
CA LEU A 644 27.76 -8.58 -38.40
C LEU A 644 26.49 -9.10 -39.09
N PRO A 645 26.49 -9.46 -40.40
CA PRO A 645 25.28 -9.75 -41.18
C PRO A 645 24.36 -10.89 -40.70
N ARG A 646 24.74 -11.64 -39.64
CA ARG A 646 23.95 -12.73 -39.04
C ARG A 646 23.56 -12.48 -37.58
N GLN A 647 23.86 -11.31 -37.03
CA GLN A 647 23.50 -10.95 -35.65
C GLN A 647 22.13 -10.27 -35.61
N GLN A 648 21.32 -10.61 -34.61
CA GLN A 648 20.04 -9.92 -34.39
C GLN A 648 20.26 -8.44 -34.07
N PRO A 649 19.27 -7.56 -34.37
CA PRO A 649 19.30 -6.17 -33.95
C PRO A 649 19.59 -6.07 -32.45
N GLN A 650 20.46 -5.14 -32.07
CA GLN A 650 20.81 -4.86 -30.67
C GLN A 650 20.45 -3.42 -30.31
N PRO A 651 20.10 -3.12 -29.04
CA PRO A 651 19.91 -1.76 -28.57
C PRO A 651 21.11 -0.87 -28.95
N PRO A 652 20.90 0.33 -29.53
CA PRO A 652 22.01 1.19 -29.94
C PRO A 652 22.85 1.65 -28.74
N ALA A 653 24.09 2.06 -28.99
CA ALA A 653 25.00 2.55 -27.94
C ALA A 653 24.50 3.87 -27.31
N ALA A 654 23.95 4.75 -28.13
CA ALA A 654 23.18 5.92 -27.73
C ALA A 654 22.14 6.26 -28.81
N ALA A 655 21.04 6.92 -28.44
CA ALA A 655 19.98 7.29 -29.37
C ALA A 655 19.16 8.50 -28.89
N VAL A 656 18.57 9.21 -29.84
CA VAL A 656 17.48 10.17 -29.59
C VAL A 656 16.19 9.48 -29.99
N ILE A 657 15.43 9.08 -28.97
CA ILE A 657 14.08 8.54 -29.13
C ILE A 657 13.12 9.72 -29.32
N ALA A 658 12.25 9.60 -30.30
CA ALA A 658 11.30 10.64 -30.67
C ALA A 658 9.87 10.09 -30.76
N ARG A 659 8.89 10.94 -30.46
CA ARG A 659 7.46 10.67 -30.67
C ARG A 659 6.75 11.93 -31.15
N ARG A 660 5.89 11.78 -32.16
CA ARG A 660 5.06 12.88 -32.66
C ARG A 660 3.72 12.91 -31.96
N TYR A 661 3.21 14.11 -31.78
CA TYR A 661 1.86 14.44 -31.39
C TYR A 661 1.27 15.41 -32.42
N GLN A 662 -0.06 15.58 -32.45
CA GLN A 662 -0.75 16.49 -33.38
C GLN A 662 -0.15 17.91 -33.39
N HIS A 663 0.19 18.45 -32.22
CA HIS A 663 0.78 19.78 -32.02
C HIS A 663 2.11 19.71 -31.25
N GLY A 664 2.86 18.60 -31.38
CA GLY A 664 4.10 18.42 -30.63
C GLY A 664 5.09 17.41 -31.22
N LEU A 665 6.37 17.59 -30.86
CA LEU A 665 7.43 16.62 -31.06
C LEU A 665 8.21 16.47 -29.75
N ILE A 666 8.27 15.25 -29.25
CA ILE A 666 8.95 14.89 -28.00
C ILE A 666 10.28 14.23 -28.37
N LEU A 667 11.38 14.67 -27.77
CA LEU A 667 12.72 14.11 -27.98
C LEU A 667 13.39 13.78 -26.64
N TYR A 668 14.10 12.66 -26.57
CA TYR A 668 14.91 12.27 -25.41
C TYR A 668 16.23 11.60 -25.83
N TYR A 669 17.37 12.14 -25.40
CA TYR A 669 18.70 11.63 -25.73
C TYR A 669 19.29 10.79 -24.58
N THR A 670 19.56 9.51 -24.83
CA THR A 670 20.10 8.58 -23.82
C THR A 670 21.15 7.63 -24.39
N ASP A 671 22.02 7.11 -23.51
CA ASP A 671 22.88 5.97 -23.78
C ASP A 671 22.16 4.63 -23.56
N ARG A 672 22.85 3.54 -23.89
CA ARG A 672 22.34 2.17 -23.75
C ARG A 672 21.93 1.83 -22.31
N HIS A 673 22.73 2.20 -21.33
CA HIS A 673 22.60 1.63 -19.98
C HIS A 673 21.87 2.54 -18.98
N GLY A 674 21.80 3.85 -19.23
CA GLY A 674 21.27 4.78 -18.25
C GLY A 674 22.23 4.95 -17.07
N SER A 675 21.87 5.86 -16.15
CA SER A 675 22.62 6.14 -14.92
C SER A 675 24.12 6.48 -15.10
N ASN A 676 24.54 6.85 -16.30
CA ASN A 676 25.93 7.10 -16.68
C ASN A 676 26.27 8.59 -16.49
N LYS A 677 26.91 8.93 -15.37
CA LYS A 677 27.30 10.31 -15.03
C LYS A 677 28.11 10.97 -16.16
N HIS A 678 29.07 10.25 -16.74
CA HIS A 678 29.94 10.77 -17.80
C HIS A 678 29.14 11.12 -19.07
N PHE A 679 28.20 10.27 -19.48
CA PHE A 679 27.27 10.59 -20.57
C PHE A 679 26.45 11.84 -20.26
N SER A 680 25.93 11.98 -19.03
CA SER A 680 25.15 13.15 -18.60
C SER A 680 25.93 14.48 -18.62
N GLU A 681 27.24 14.43 -18.48
CA GLU A 681 28.11 15.60 -18.39
C GLU A 681 28.74 15.97 -19.74
N GLN A 682 29.05 14.97 -20.58
CA GLN A 682 29.87 15.16 -21.78
C GLN A 682 29.14 14.87 -23.10
N ALA A 683 28.10 14.03 -23.10
CA ALA A 683 27.42 13.66 -24.34
C ALA A 683 26.65 14.85 -24.92
N LYS A 684 26.83 15.06 -26.22
CA LYS A 684 26.22 16.15 -26.99
C LYS A 684 25.98 15.66 -28.42
N VAL A 685 24.77 15.86 -28.93
CA VAL A 685 24.41 15.56 -30.32
C VAL A 685 23.66 16.73 -30.92
N THR A 686 23.97 17.10 -32.16
CA THR A 686 23.25 18.13 -32.92
C THR A 686 22.53 17.46 -34.08
N LEU A 687 21.22 17.71 -34.21
CA LEU A 687 20.34 17.04 -35.16
C LEU A 687 19.49 18.05 -35.93
N ASP A 688 19.25 17.74 -37.19
CA ASP A 688 18.18 18.34 -37.98
C ASP A 688 16.81 17.84 -37.49
N LEU A 689 15.84 18.74 -37.44
CA LEU A 689 14.45 18.47 -37.08
C LEU A 689 13.63 18.23 -38.36
N PRO A 690 12.55 17.41 -38.31
CA PRO A 690 11.69 17.12 -39.45
C PRO A 690 10.78 18.29 -39.89
N GLY A 691 11.16 19.53 -39.57
CA GLY A 691 10.35 20.73 -39.75
C GLY A 691 10.87 21.88 -38.88
N TYR A 692 10.08 22.96 -38.80
CA TYR A 692 10.36 24.08 -37.91
C TYR A 692 9.58 23.93 -36.60
N TYR A 693 10.23 24.31 -35.51
CA TYR A 693 9.72 24.17 -34.16
C TYR A 693 10.10 25.34 -33.27
N ARG A 694 9.42 25.48 -32.13
CA ARG A 694 9.93 26.20 -30.95
C ARG A 694 10.02 25.23 -29.77
N ARG A 695 11.07 25.35 -28.97
CA ARG A 695 11.18 24.61 -27.71
C ARG A 695 10.28 25.23 -26.66
N LEU A 696 9.46 24.40 -26.02
CA LEU A 696 8.76 24.74 -24.79
C LEU A 696 9.74 24.76 -23.62
N LYS A 697 9.78 25.88 -22.89
CA LYS A 697 10.60 26.07 -21.69
C LYS A 697 9.80 25.74 -20.41
N ALA A 698 10.51 25.62 -19.29
CA ALA A 698 9.92 25.25 -18.00
C ALA A 698 8.93 26.28 -17.41
N ASP A 699 9.04 27.55 -17.83
CA ASP A 699 8.13 28.66 -17.51
C ASP A 699 6.90 28.73 -18.43
N GLY A 700 6.78 27.82 -19.42
CA GLY A 700 5.74 27.86 -20.44
C GLY A 700 6.04 28.83 -21.61
N SER A 701 7.21 29.47 -21.65
CA SER A 701 7.62 30.30 -22.79
C SER A 701 8.07 29.42 -23.97
N LEU A 702 7.79 29.86 -25.20
CA LEU A 702 8.38 29.28 -26.41
C LEU A 702 9.72 29.95 -26.76
N SER A 703 10.66 29.17 -27.29
CA SER A 703 11.94 29.70 -27.81
C SER A 703 11.77 30.45 -29.13
N LYS A 704 12.89 30.98 -29.66
CA LYS A 704 12.99 31.29 -31.09
C LYS A 704 12.74 30.04 -31.94
N ARG A 705 12.27 30.25 -33.17
CA ARG A 705 12.09 29.22 -34.20
C ARG A 705 13.43 28.52 -34.51
N ILE A 706 13.40 27.20 -34.64
CA ILE A 706 14.54 26.34 -34.93
C ILE A 706 14.16 25.20 -35.89
N ASN A 707 15.12 24.77 -36.70
CA ASN A 707 15.08 23.52 -37.48
C ASN A 707 16.29 22.60 -37.19
N LYS A 708 17.21 23.04 -36.32
CA LYS A 708 18.32 22.26 -35.77
C LYS A 708 18.28 22.36 -34.26
N ILE A 709 18.62 21.28 -33.56
CA ILE A 709 18.72 21.27 -32.10
C ILE A 709 19.94 20.52 -31.62
N THR A 710 20.52 21.02 -30.53
CA THR A 710 21.56 20.34 -29.77
C THR A 710 20.96 19.78 -28.48
N LEU A 711 21.15 18.48 -28.26
CA LEU A 711 20.77 17.80 -27.02
C LEU A 711 22.01 17.42 -26.21
N THR A 712 21.96 17.60 -24.89
CA THR A 712 22.94 17.04 -23.94
C THR A 712 22.49 15.67 -23.42
N GLY A 713 23.42 14.91 -22.84
CA GLY A 713 23.11 13.59 -22.27
C GLY A 713 21.94 13.65 -21.28
N TYR A 714 21.00 12.71 -21.43
CA TYR A 714 19.76 12.63 -20.66
C TYR A 714 18.87 13.86 -20.75
N GLN A 715 18.93 14.59 -21.87
CA GLN A 715 18.01 15.70 -22.11
C GLN A 715 16.72 15.20 -22.74
N GLY A 716 15.60 15.41 -22.06
CA GLY A 716 14.26 15.37 -22.64
C GLY A 716 13.74 16.77 -22.93
N ILE A 717 13.06 16.95 -24.08
CA ILE A 717 12.44 18.22 -24.47
C ILE A 717 11.11 18.03 -25.19
N ILE A 718 10.33 19.11 -25.18
CA ILE A 718 9.07 19.27 -25.90
C ILE A 718 9.25 20.40 -26.92
N LEU A 719 8.90 20.10 -28.17
CA LEU A 719 8.95 21.01 -29.31
C LEU A 719 7.52 21.23 -29.84
N ILE A 720 7.13 22.48 -30.05
CA ILE A 720 5.86 22.87 -30.66
C ILE A 720 6.12 23.18 -32.14
N PRO A 721 5.38 22.60 -33.10
CA PRO A 721 5.60 22.81 -34.53
C PRO A 721 5.22 24.23 -34.97
N GLU A 722 5.92 24.72 -35.98
CA GLU A 722 5.69 26.02 -36.64
C GLU A 722 5.45 25.78 -38.14
N PRO A 723 4.56 26.54 -38.81
CA PRO A 723 4.40 26.48 -40.25
C PRO A 723 5.73 26.73 -40.97
N SER A 724 5.99 26.00 -42.06
CA SER A 724 7.08 26.34 -42.99
C SER A 724 6.95 27.80 -43.45
N PRO A 725 8.08 28.50 -43.73
CA PRO A 725 7.99 29.83 -44.30
C PRO A 725 7.30 29.70 -45.68
N SER A 726 6.30 30.54 -45.92
CA SER A 726 5.71 30.77 -47.23
C SER A 726 6.71 31.43 -48.17
#